data_AF-Q2H6B0-F1
#
_entry.id   AF-Q2H6B0-F1
#
_cell.length_a   1.000
_cell.length_b   1.000
_cell.length_c   1.000
_cell.angle_alpha   90.00
_cell.angle_beta   90.00
_cell.angle_gamma   90.00
#
_symmetry.space_group_name_H-M   'P 1'
#
loop_
_entity.id
_entity.type
_entity.pdbx_description
1 polymer ?
#
loop_
_entity_poly.entity_id
_entity_poly.type
_entity_poly.pdbx_seq_one_letter_code
_entity_poly.pdbx_strand_id
1 'polypeptide(L)'
;MTSRLLPHQGQGPVAQFQTKCCNNLAIDYADQNYFASSALDIPGVMIWDRRATSRHNANQSYTNALEQDGLPWGGALWLDRAVQNEINPSDSGDSFIRALRFCRDQAGLLGVLSRTGQLRVLSTRQEYFEEDVKVDGSPELLEVRRSYELDPLYAEANRKNDKIISFDWITLSSPVLQPRALVLRANGALDVLQKPSFTSEHPFQLIPWQPPHRGQADGTDYQELMNFESPHALDIFGPFLTEQALSDIPLFGPQKANVKSLVEQSLTNVPPDGRLVTEESKSSPSLLFEDASPIADKLKALRLASKQGKEQPDEALLSQLEQHEKLLTETRDMSGLSSKERFALDHTMLLRAQEGYRFDFVKNQKIVADDPWLMDVWAWAAGAEAAAADGGMISHPLDLGYMGVHSVWTNDLVETKRLHHREMCLEICGLGRPYDEEFKQAMSMSGPGRESTWYTMVAAHAVFRGEVKRAVQVLKKASSENPELLFVSLALQLIDKNGDDVKTALDFDESVACKTDPYLRAISAIIATGNWAEIADQKSLPLRDRCFVAVRYFSDDALTAWLDQEVAAAIDTGDIKGIILTGLTDPLVDILARYVHKFNDTQTAALLLSTCAPRFIDDIRATAMRNAYRHYLQRHRAFFFRAKFDVESTLRSKHHGRPTVPPPSRQIGLRCVYCDAEFKAEALSPPHTATATTTTTTSSTAIPPPLRTGSSGMGMGGFKPTPTGTGNGGTTTTGTTTAVPTPTSTPAPTPRTEARAHQQQANPYTEKMVASGISCPSCKQHLPRCVVCLEVVGMSRSAVGAGGSGGSGSGSGSGSDAEARRRTARFPTFCVACGHVLHLDHAREWFARHRECPVPECRCLCNSRINEELEYA
;
A
#
# COMPACT_ATOMS: atom_id res chain seq x y z
N MET A 1 30.20 3.84 -38.78
CA MET A 1 30.38 2.62 -39.59
C MET A 1 31.87 2.41 -39.81
N THR A 2 32.47 1.57 -38.99
CA THR A 2 33.76 0.89 -39.20
C THR A 2 33.61 -0.41 -38.42
N SER A 3 33.27 -1.49 -39.10
CA SER A 3 33.17 -2.80 -38.47
C SER A 3 34.57 -3.19 -37.99
N ARG A 4 34.84 -3.08 -36.69
CA ARG A 4 35.81 -3.97 -36.07
C ARG A 4 35.20 -5.36 -36.14
N LEU A 5 35.50 -6.06 -37.24
CA LEU A 5 35.40 -7.51 -37.28
C LEU A 5 36.26 -8.00 -36.11
N LEU A 6 35.62 -8.46 -35.05
CA LEU A 6 36.27 -9.28 -34.04
C LEU A 6 36.94 -10.43 -34.80
N PRO A 7 38.20 -10.78 -34.47
CA PRO A 7 38.88 -11.87 -35.15
C PRO A 7 38.02 -13.13 -35.01
N HIS A 8 37.87 -13.84 -36.11
CA HIS A 8 37.27 -15.17 -36.15
C HIS A 8 37.99 -16.03 -35.09
N GLN A 9 37.40 -16.15 -33.90
CA GLN A 9 37.81 -17.17 -32.95
C GLN A 9 37.53 -18.49 -33.65
N GLY A 10 38.57 -19.30 -33.85
CA GLY A 10 38.46 -20.62 -34.45
C GLY A 10 37.38 -21.43 -33.74
N GLN A 11 36.75 -22.36 -34.46
CA GLN A 11 35.78 -23.29 -33.88
C GLN A 11 36.38 -23.99 -32.66
N GLY A 12 36.07 -23.48 -31.47
CA GLY A 12 36.43 -24.10 -30.20
C GLY A 12 35.71 -25.44 -30.04
N PRO A 13 36.12 -26.26 -29.06
CA PRO A 13 35.44 -27.52 -28.76
C PRO A 13 33.94 -27.27 -28.54
N VAL A 14 33.09 -28.15 -29.11
CA VAL A 14 31.64 -28.09 -28.94
C VAL A 14 31.30 -28.45 -27.48
N ALA A 15 31.00 -27.45 -26.66
CA ALA A 15 30.55 -27.65 -25.29
C ALA A 15 29.14 -28.28 -25.28
N GLN A 16 28.96 -29.36 -24.52
CA GLN A 16 27.67 -30.03 -24.32
C GLN A 16 27.13 -29.76 -22.92
N PHE A 17 25.92 -29.22 -22.82
CA PHE A 17 25.25 -28.90 -21.56
C PHE A 17 24.05 -29.84 -21.34
N GLN A 18 23.94 -30.41 -20.14
CA GLN A 18 22.84 -31.32 -19.79
C GLN A 18 21.65 -30.54 -19.20
N THR A 19 20.77 -30.06 -20.08
CA THR A 19 19.67 -29.15 -19.69
C THR A 19 18.37 -29.85 -19.24
N LYS A 20 18.37 -31.19 -19.06
CA LYS A 20 17.20 -32.04 -18.69
C LYS A 20 15.84 -31.48 -19.15
N CYS A 21 15.45 -31.79 -20.39
CA CYS A 21 14.17 -31.38 -21.02
C CYS A 21 13.99 -29.85 -21.17
N CYS A 22 14.51 -29.30 -22.26
CA CYS A 22 14.45 -27.86 -22.53
C CYS A 22 13.25 -27.49 -23.42
N ASN A 23 12.44 -26.53 -22.96
CA ASN A 23 11.35 -25.96 -23.78
C ASN A 23 11.84 -24.77 -24.62
N ASN A 24 12.61 -23.87 -24.00
CA ASN A 24 13.03 -22.60 -24.62
C ASN A 24 14.53 -22.41 -24.47
N LEU A 25 15.17 -21.84 -25.49
CA LEU A 25 16.56 -21.40 -25.47
C LEU A 25 16.67 -19.93 -25.90
N ALA A 26 17.56 -19.18 -25.23
CA ALA A 26 17.87 -17.80 -25.58
C ALA A 26 19.37 -17.54 -25.39
N ILE A 27 20.02 -16.89 -26.35
CA ILE A 27 21.45 -16.53 -26.28
C ILE A 27 21.54 -15.04 -25.97
N ASP A 28 22.42 -14.65 -25.06
CA ASP A 28 22.73 -13.25 -24.86
C ASP A 28 23.63 -12.77 -26.01
N TYR A 29 23.13 -11.80 -26.78
CA TYR A 29 23.85 -11.29 -27.95
C TYR A 29 24.92 -10.27 -27.57
N ALA A 30 24.73 -9.57 -26.44
CA ALA A 30 25.66 -8.58 -25.95
C ALA A 30 26.80 -9.24 -25.14
N ASP A 31 26.53 -10.39 -24.51
CA ASP A 31 27.55 -11.28 -23.95
C ASP A 31 27.34 -12.74 -24.38
N GLN A 32 28.00 -13.12 -25.47
CA GLN A 32 27.84 -14.45 -26.08
C GLN A 32 28.38 -15.60 -25.23
N ASN A 33 28.97 -15.34 -24.06
CA ASN A 33 29.33 -16.38 -23.12
C ASN A 33 28.09 -17.01 -22.48
N TYR A 34 26.97 -16.29 -22.39
CA TYR A 34 25.79 -16.76 -21.68
C TYR A 34 24.64 -17.17 -22.60
N PHE A 35 23.92 -18.22 -22.19
CA PHE A 35 22.62 -18.57 -22.77
C PHE A 35 21.68 -19.10 -21.68
N ALA A 36 20.38 -18.90 -21.85
CA ALA A 36 19.35 -19.31 -20.92
C ALA A 36 18.51 -20.46 -21.48
N SER A 37 18.06 -21.34 -20.59
CA SER A 37 17.12 -22.42 -20.88
C SER A 37 16.02 -22.49 -19.84
N SER A 38 14.80 -22.88 -20.23
CA SER A 38 13.73 -23.23 -19.29
C SER A 38 13.39 -24.71 -19.33
N ALA A 39 12.95 -25.23 -18.18
CA ALA A 39 12.42 -26.58 -18.05
C ALA A 39 10.93 -26.66 -18.45
N LEU A 40 10.43 -27.88 -18.65
CA LEU A 40 9.02 -28.14 -18.95
C LEU A 40 8.16 -28.20 -17.67
N ASP A 41 8.65 -28.86 -16.64
CA ASP A 41 7.90 -29.29 -15.45
C ASP A 41 8.01 -28.32 -14.27
N ILE A 42 8.88 -27.32 -14.36
CA ILE A 42 9.11 -26.33 -13.30
C ILE A 42 9.15 -24.90 -13.88
N PRO A 43 8.66 -23.89 -13.14
CA PRO A 43 8.68 -22.48 -13.55
C PRO A 43 10.06 -21.83 -13.34
N GLY A 44 11.12 -22.56 -13.67
CA GLY A 44 12.50 -22.18 -13.45
C GLY A 44 13.27 -21.87 -14.73
N VAL A 45 14.31 -21.03 -14.61
CA VAL A 45 15.23 -20.66 -15.69
C VAL A 45 16.65 -20.92 -15.23
N MET A 46 17.43 -21.59 -16.09
CA MET A 46 18.86 -21.77 -15.90
C MET A 46 19.62 -20.94 -16.92
N ILE A 47 20.59 -20.15 -16.46
CA ILE A 47 21.56 -19.47 -17.31
C ILE A 47 22.86 -20.27 -17.26
N TRP A 48 23.45 -20.51 -18.41
CA TRP A 48 24.64 -21.31 -18.62
C TRP A 48 25.79 -20.45 -19.13
N ASP A 49 27.01 -20.78 -18.74
CA ASP A 49 28.24 -20.16 -19.22
C ASP A 49 28.99 -21.10 -20.17
N ARG A 50 29.21 -20.64 -21.40
CA ARG A 50 29.87 -21.38 -22.47
C ARG A 50 31.36 -21.59 -22.24
N ARG A 51 31.97 -20.83 -21.32
CA ARG A 51 33.38 -21.00 -20.92
C ARG A 51 33.63 -22.27 -20.12
N ALA A 52 32.57 -22.90 -19.58
CA ALA A 52 32.63 -24.16 -18.84
C ALA A 52 32.95 -25.40 -19.72
N THR A 53 34.10 -25.37 -20.40
CA THR A 53 34.60 -26.42 -21.29
C THR A 53 35.42 -27.47 -20.54
N SER A 54 36.17 -27.07 -19.51
CA SER A 54 37.00 -27.94 -18.68
C SER A 54 36.91 -27.57 -17.20
N ARG A 55 36.73 -28.59 -16.34
CA ARG A 55 36.71 -28.43 -14.87
C ARG A 55 38.04 -27.96 -14.29
N HIS A 56 39.14 -28.17 -14.99
CA HIS A 56 40.48 -27.82 -14.50
C HIS A 56 40.76 -26.31 -14.50
N ASN A 57 39.98 -25.52 -15.24
CA ASN A 57 40.15 -24.08 -15.36
C ASN A 57 39.08 -23.31 -14.58
N ALA A 58 38.25 -24.00 -13.79
CA ALA A 58 37.20 -23.36 -13.01
C ALA A 58 37.76 -22.73 -11.74
N ASN A 59 37.29 -21.52 -11.44
CA ASN A 59 37.59 -20.85 -10.19
C ASN A 59 37.06 -21.66 -8.97
N GLN A 60 37.67 -21.47 -7.81
CA GLN A 60 37.26 -22.14 -6.57
C GLN A 60 35.84 -21.72 -6.16
N SER A 61 35.47 -20.45 -6.36
CA SER A 61 34.11 -19.96 -6.08
C SER A 61 33.07 -20.68 -6.94
N TYR A 62 33.33 -20.81 -8.24
CA TYR A 62 32.48 -21.55 -9.17
C TYR A 62 32.35 -23.02 -8.74
N THR A 63 33.47 -23.65 -8.38
CA THR A 63 33.48 -25.05 -7.90
C THR A 63 32.69 -25.23 -6.61
N ASN A 64 32.81 -24.29 -5.67
CA ASN A 64 32.04 -24.30 -4.42
C ASN A 64 30.53 -24.22 -4.69
N ALA A 65 30.07 -23.39 -5.63
CA ALA A 65 28.66 -23.30 -5.99
C ALA A 65 28.11 -24.61 -6.59
N LEU A 66 28.93 -25.38 -7.31
CA LEU A 66 28.54 -26.71 -7.80
C LEU A 66 28.35 -27.71 -6.65
N GLU A 67 29.22 -27.67 -5.64
CA GLU A 67 29.25 -28.63 -4.54
C GLU A 67 28.25 -28.29 -3.41
N GLN A 68 28.11 -27.01 -3.06
CA GLN A 68 27.32 -26.54 -1.93
C GLN A 68 25.90 -26.12 -2.35
N ASP A 69 25.77 -25.41 -3.47
CA ASP A 69 24.48 -24.85 -3.93
C ASP A 69 23.77 -25.75 -4.96
N GLY A 70 24.40 -26.86 -5.35
CA GLY A 70 23.83 -27.86 -6.24
C GLY A 70 23.67 -27.41 -7.69
N LEU A 71 24.44 -26.39 -8.12
CA LEU A 71 24.42 -25.91 -9.50
C LEU A 71 25.05 -26.97 -10.44
N PRO A 72 24.49 -27.24 -11.63
CA PRO A 72 25.11 -28.19 -12.57
C PRO A 72 26.34 -27.56 -13.24
N TRP A 73 27.24 -28.41 -13.72
CA TRP A 73 28.41 -27.95 -14.49
C TRP A 73 27.98 -27.13 -15.70
N GLY A 74 28.55 -25.93 -15.84
CA GLY A 74 28.17 -24.97 -16.86
C GLY A 74 27.03 -24.05 -16.45
N GLY A 75 26.34 -24.29 -15.34
CA GLY A 75 25.37 -23.35 -14.79
C GLY A 75 26.07 -22.11 -14.25
N ALA A 76 25.52 -20.94 -14.53
CA ALA A 76 25.97 -19.65 -14.02
C ALA A 76 24.95 -19.04 -13.03
N LEU A 77 23.66 -19.29 -13.25
CA LEU A 77 22.58 -18.87 -12.36
C LEU A 77 21.39 -19.83 -12.51
N TRP A 78 20.84 -20.25 -11.37
CA TRP A 78 19.60 -21.01 -11.31
C TRP A 78 18.50 -20.19 -10.64
N LEU A 79 17.35 -20.07 -11.31
CA LEU A 79 16.14 -19.47 -10.78
C LEU A 79 15.08 -20.56 -10.67
N ASP A 80 14.72 -20.93 -9.44
CA ASP A 80 13.70 -21.93 -9.15
C ASP A 80 12.28 -21.44 -9.52
N ARG A 81 12.04 -20.14 -9.37
CA ARG A 81 10.77 -19.45 -9.60
C ARG A 81 10.97 -18.16 -10.39
N ALA A 82 11.26 -18.31 -11.68
CA ALA A 82 11.37 -17.17 -12.59
C ALA A 82 10.00 -16.50 -12.81
N VAL A 83 8.92 -17.29 -12.85
CA VAL A 83 7.53 -16.86 -12.98
C VAL A 83 6.68 -17.40 -11.82
N GLN A 84 5.49 -16.81 -11.59
CA GLN A 84 4.60 -17.27 -10.52
C GLN A 84 4.01 -18.66 -10.81
N ASN A 85 3.81 -19.47 -9.76
CA ASN A 85 3.21 -20.80 -9.88
C ASN A 85 1.70 -20.71 -10.11
N GLU A 86 1.19 -21.56 -11.01
CA GLU A 86 -0.24 -21.76 -11.22
C GLU A 86 -0.86 -22.51 -10.02
N ILE A 87 -2.02 -22.06 -9.53
CA ILE A 87 -2.78 -22.73 -8.46
C ILE A 87 -3.74 -23.80 -9.03
N ASN A 88 -3.94 -23.86 -10.36
CA ASN A 88 -4.90 -24.75 -11.00
C ASN A 88 -4.31 -26.14 -11.28
N PRO A 89 -4.80 -27.22 -10.62
CA PRO A 89 -4.26 -28.57 -10.78
C PRO A 89 -4.62 -29.28 -12.09
N SER A 90 -5.42 -28.64 -12.96
CA SER A 90 -5.96 -29.25 -14.19
C SER A 90 -4.99 -29.25 -15.38
N ASP A 91 -3.94 -28.43 -15.37
CA ASP A 91 -3.06 -28.20 -16.52
C ASP A 91 -1.71 -28.94 -16.36
N SER A 92 -1.77 -30.22 -15.96
CA SER A 92 -0.61 -31.02 -15.50
C SER A 92 0.34 -31.50 -16.61
N GLY A 93 0.30 -30.92 -17.82
CA GLY A 93 1.06 -31.38 -18.98
C GLY A 93 1.88 -30.33 -19.75
N ASP A 94 1.75 -29.04 -19.44
CA ASP A 94 2.27 -27.96 -20.29
C ASP A 94 3.35 -27.11 -19.58
N SER A 95 4.29 -26.54 -20.36
CA SER A 95 5.42 -25.77 -19.81
C SER A 95 5.06 -24.41 -19.26
N PHE A 96 5.39 -24.11 -17.99
CA PHE A 96 5.13 -22.82 -17.34
C PHE A 96 5.67 -21.59 -18.12
N ILE A 97 6.84 -21.73 -18.76
CA ILE A 97 7.50 -20.63 -19.48
C ILE A 97 7.25 -20.78 -20.98
N ARG A 98 6.58 -19.79 -21.55
CA ARG A 98 6.19 -19.72 -22.96
C ARG A 98 7.33 -19.23 -23.86
N ALA A 99 8.11 -18.25 -23.41
CA ALA A 99 9.23 -17.72 -24.18
C ALA A 99 10.34 -17.14 -23.28
N LEU A 100 11.58 -17.22 -23.77
CA LEU A 100 12.78 -16.58 -23.20
C LEU A 100 13.48 -15.77 -24.28
N ARG A 101 13.84 -14.50 -24.00
CA ARG A 101 14.57 -13.63 -24.95
C ARG A 101 15.52 -12.67 -24.22
N PHE A 102 16.80 -12.69 -24.59
CA PHE A 102 17.74 -11.65 -24.17
C PHE A 102 17.58 -10.38 -25.00
N CYS A 103 17.74 -9.23 -24.36
CA CYS A 103 17.85 -7.95 -25.05
C CYS A 103 19.17 -7.91 -25.82
N ARG A 104 19.13 -7.42 -27.06
CA ARG A 104 20.35 -7.28 -27.88
C ARG A 104 21.19 -6.08 -27.50
N ASP A 105 20.56 -5.08 -26.89
CA ASP A 105 21.20 -3.79 -26.62
C ASP A 105 21.82 -3.77 -25.22
N GLN A 106 21.43 -4.65 -24.31
CA GLN A 106 21.92 -4.68 -22.92
C GLN A 106 22.23 -6.10 -22.48
N ALA A 107 23.51 -6.35 -22.14
CA ALA A 107 23.97 -7.63 -21.61
C ALA A 107 23.28 -7.97 -20.28
N GLY A 108 22.97 -9.25 -20.08
CA GLY A 108 22.32 -9.77 -18.88
C GLY A 108 20.85 -9.38 -18.73
N LEU A 109 20.22 -8.75 -19.74
CA LEU A 109 18.80 -8.40 -19.67
C LEU A 109 17.94 -9.49 -20.31
N LEU A 110 17.31 -10.32 -19.48
CA LEU A 110 16.52 -11.47 -19.90
C LEU A 110 15.02 -11.23 -19.69
N GLY A 111 14.23 -11.31 -20.76
CA GLY A 111 12.77 -11.39 -20.70
C GLY A 111 12.29 -12.84 -20.56
N VAL A 112 11.34 -13.06 -19.66
CA VAL A 112 10.69 -14.34 -19.35
C VAL A 112 9.19 -14.16 -19.45
N LEU A 113 8.56 -14.83 -20.41
CA LEU A 113 7.10 -14.82 -20.59
C LEU A 113 6.51 -16.14 -20.09
N SER A 114 5.53 -16.07 -19.19
CA SER A 114 4.74 -17.22 -18.75
C SER A 114 3.61 -17.55 -19.74
N ARG A 115 3.00 -18.74 -19.60
CA ARG A 115 1.77 -19.08 -20.35
C ARG A 115 0.54 -18.23 -19.97
N THR A 116 0.55 -17.69 -18.76
CA THR A 116 -0.51 -16.82 -18.22
C THR A 116 -0.39 -15.37 -18.70
N GLY A 117 0.62 -15.04 -19.50
CA GLY A 117 0.85 -13.69 -20.04
C GLY A 117 1.65 -12.77 -19.13
N GLN A 118 2.18 -13.27 -18.01
CA GLN A 118 3.10 -12.53 -17.16
C GLN A 118 4.43 -12.34 -17.90
N LEU A 119 4.82 -11.09 -18.12
CA LEU A 119 6.12 -10.74 -18.72
C LEU A 119 7.04 -10.17 -17.64
N ARG A 120 8.03 -10.96 -17.23
CA ARG A 120 9.04 -10.56 -16.26
C ARG A 120 10.39 -10.33 -16.94
N VAL A 121 11.07 -9.25 -16.58
CA VAL A 121 12.39 -8.90 -17.09
C VAL A 121 13.39 -8.93 -15.95
N LEU A 122 14.47 -9.69 -16.11
CA LEU A 122 15.52 -9.89 -15.14
C LEU A 122 16.79 -9.22 -15.65
N SER A 123 17.42 -8.40 -14.80
CA SER A 123 18.74 -7.84 -15.06
C SER A 123 19.76 -8.60 -14.23
N THR A 124 20.58 -9.39 -14.91
CA THR A 124 21.66 -10.18 -14.31
C THR A 124 22.99 -9.46 -14.44
N ARG A 125 23.90 -9.70 -13.50
CA ARG A 125 25.29 -9.26 -13.56
C ARG A 125 26.20 -10.36 -13.02
N GLN A 126 27.47 -10.29 -13.37
CA GLN A 126 28.49 -11.15 -12.76
C GLN A 126 28.55 -10.90 -11.25
N GLU A 127 28.66 -11.98 -10.49
CA GLU A 127 28.94 -11.90 -9.06
C GLU A 127 30.29 -11.21 -8.84
N TYR A 128 30.36 -10.40 -7.79
CA TYR A 128 31.58 -9.66 -7.47
C TYR A 128 32.64 -10.60 -6.87
N PHE A 129 33.84 -10.58 -7.45
CA PHE A 129 35.02 -11.28 -6.94
C PHE A 129 36.22 -10.33 -6.85
N GLU A 130 37.06 -10.53 -5.84
CA GLU A 130 38.35 -9.85 -5.73
C GLU A 130 39.25 -10.21 -6.92
N GLU A 131 39.96 -9.23 -7.48
CA GLU A 131 40.73 -9.40 -8.72
C GLU A 131 41.82 -10.47 -8.60
N ASP A 132 42.39 -10.65 -7.40
CA ASP A 132 43.44 -11.63 -7.12
C ASP A 132 42.99 -13.09 -7.26
N VAL A 133 41.68 -13.34 -7.35
CA VAL A 133 41.08 -14.68 -7.43
C VAL A 133 40.55 -14.98 -8.83
N LYS A 134 40.66 -14.06 -9.80
CA LYS A 134 40.16 -14.29 -11.17
C LYS A 134 41.10 -15.21 -11.95
N VAL A 135 40.52 -16.28 -12.50
CA VAL A 135 41.21 -17.18 -13.43
C VAL A 135 40.70 -16.89 -14.84
N ASP A 136 41.58 -16.46 -15.72
CA ASP A 136 41.25 -16.14 -17.11
C ASP A 136 40.64 -17.35 -17.84
N GLY A 137 39.47 -17.16 -18.43
CA GLY A 137 38.74 -18.22 -19.14
C GLY A 137 37.96 -19.18 -18.25
N SER A 138 37.91 -18.96 -16.92
CA SER A 138 36.98 -19.66 -16.04
C SER A 138 35.52 -19.28 -16.36
N PRO A 139 34.55 -20.20 -16.19
CA PRO A 139 33.16 -19.82 -16.09
C PRO A 139 32.92 -18.93 -14.85
N GLU A 140 31.93 -18.05 -14.96
CA GLU A 140 31.59 -17.06 -13.93
C GLU A 140 30.13 -17.19 -13.50
N LEU A 141 29.89 -16.98 -12.21
CA LEU A 141 28.55 -16.97 -11.62
C LEU A 141 27.85 -15.62 -11.88
N LEU A 142 26.53 -15.67 -12.00
CA LEU A 142 25.67 -14.50 -12.19
C LEU A 142 24.70 -14.36 -11.02
N GLU A 143 24.37 -13.12 -10.67
CA GLU A 143 23.29 -12.79 -9.74
C GLU A 143 22.23 -11.90 -10.40
N VAL A 144 20.99 -11.97 -9.91
CA VAL A 144 19.91 -11.06 -10.33
C VAL A 144 20.01 -9.75 -9.56
N ARG A 145 20.37 -8.67 -10.24
CA ARG A 145 20.46 -7.33 -9.63
C ARG A 145 19.08 -6.72 -9.40
N ARG A 146 18.20 -6.82 -10.41
CA ARG A 146 16.84 -6.28 -10.38
C ARG A 146 15.90 -7.14 -11.23
N SER A 147 14.64 -7.23 -10.82
CA SER A 147 13.56 -7.80 -11.62
C SER A 147 12.45 -6.79 -11.82
N TYR A 148 11.91 -6.72 -13.03
CA TYR A 148 10.80 -5.86 -13.41
C TYR A 148 9.65 -6.73 -13.91
N GLU A 149 8.43 -6.41 -13.53
CA GLU A 149 7.22 -7.02 -14.07
C GLU A 149 6.62 -6.02 -15.05
N LEU A 150 6.80 -6.27 -16.35
CA LEU A 150 6.32 -5.37 -17.40
C LEU A 150 4.83 -5.55 -17.67
N ASP A 151 4.30 -6.74 -17.41
CA ASP A 151 2.87 -7.04 -17.48
C ASP A 151 2.56 -8.15 -16.45
N PRO A 152 1.58 -7.95 -15.54
CA PRO A 152 1.31 -8.89 -14.46
C PRO A 152 0.59 -10.16 -14.91
N LEU A 153 0.45 -11.10 -13.96
CA LEU A 153 -0.30 -12.34 -14.15
C LEU A 153 -1.78 -12.09 -14.47
N TYR A 154 -2.29 -12.63 -15.59
CA TYR A 154 -3.73 -12.67 -15.87
C TYR A 154 -4.35 -13.97 -15.32
N ALA A 155 -4.81 -13.93 -14.06
CA ALA A 155 -5.53 -15.04 -13.45
C ALA A 155 -7.05 -15.01 -13.75
N GLU A 156 -7.61 -13.83 -14.06
CA GLU A 156 -9.04 -13.61 -14.19
C GLU A 156 -9.60 -14.03 -15.56
N ALA A 157 -10.74 -14.74 -15.57
CA ALA A 157 -11.36 -15.26 -16.78
C ALA A 157 -11.78 -14.16 -17.78
N ASN A 158 -12.20 -12.99 -17.28
CA ASN A 158 -12.71 -11.88 -18.09
C ASN A 158 -11.60 -11.15 -18.87
N ARG A 159 -10.33 -11.27 -18.45
CA ARG A 159 -9.18 -10.61 -19.09
C ARG A 159 -8.28 -11.57 -19.89
N LYS A 160 -8.74 -12.80 -20.13
CA LYS A 160 -7.97 -13.81 -20.87
C LYS A 160 -7.56 -13.37 -22.29
N ASN A 161 -8.31 -12.46 -22.90
CA ASN A 161 -8.03 -11.94 -24.24
C ASN A 161 -6.94 -10.85 -24.25
N ASP A 162 -6.63 -10.24 -23.11
CA ASP A 162 -5.61 -9.18 -23.03
C ASP A 162 -4.23 -9.72 -22.66
N LYS A 163 -4.11 -11.01 -22.34
CA LYS A 163 -2.83 -11.63 -21.97
C LYS A 163 -1.82 -11.57 -23.10
N ILE A 164 -0.54 -11.40 -22.76
CA ILE A 164 0.56 -11.47 -23.72
C ILE A 164 0.76 -12.93 -24.14
N ILE A 165 0.79 -13.17 -25.46
CA ILE A 165 1.03 -14.51 -26.04
C ILE A 165 2.43 -14.64 -26.62
N SER A 166 3.05 -13.52 -26.99
CA SER A 166 4.41 -13.46 -27.54
C SER A 166 5.01 -12.08 -27.31
N PHE A 167 6.34 -12.02 -27.23
CA PHE A 167 7.08 -10.76 -27.17
C PHE A 167 8.44 -10.88 -27.86
N ASP A 168 8.99 -9.75 -28.28
CA ASP A 168 10.39 -9.63 -28.68
C ASP A 168 10.95 -8.24 -28.32
N TRP A 169 12.27 -8.13 -28.22
CA TRP A 169 12.95 -6.87 -27.94
C TRP A 169 13.09 -6.01 -29.20
N ILE A 170 12.75 -4.73 -29.09
CA ILE A 170 13.04 -3.75 -30.14
C ILE A 170 14.54 -3.45 -30.07
N THR A 171 15.27 -3.75 -31.16
CA THR A 171 16.70 -3.45 -31.25
C THR A 171 16.91 -1.96 -31.51
N LEU A 172 17.55 -1.27 -30.57
CA LEU A 172 17.86 0.14 -30.62
C LEU A 172 19.31 0.36 -31.06
N SER A 173 19.61 1.54 -31.59
CA SER A 173 20.95 1.85 -32.11
C SER A 173 21.99 2.13 -31.01
N SER A 174 21.59 2.21 -29.74
CA SER A 174 22.45 2.55 -28.61
C SER A 174 21.98 1.86 -27.32
N PRO A 175 22.89 1.30 -26.51
CA PRO A 175 22.57 0.65 -25.23
C PRO A 175 22.10 1.63 -24.14
N VAL A 176 22.37 2.93 -24.34
CA VAL A 176 21.97 4.02 -23.41
C VAL A 176 20.47 4.27 -23.44
N LEU A 177 19.81 3.95 -24.56
CA LEU A 177 18.37 4.08 -24.68
C LEU A 177 17.68 3.01 -23.82
N GLN A 178 16.52 3.37 -23.26
CA GLN A 178 15.74 2.44 -22.46
C GLN A 178 15.22 1.28 -23.33
N PRO A 179 15.43 0.02 -22.92
CA PRO A 179 14.92 -1.15 -23.63
C PRO A 179 13.40 -1.14 -23.75
N ARG A 180 12.90 -1.54 -24.92
CA ARG A 180 11.46 -1.65 -25.22
C ARG A 180 11.15 -3.03 -25.78
N ALA A 181 10.08 -3.63 -25.32
CA ALA A 181 9.57 -4.91 -25.78
C ALA A 181 8.30 -4.69 -26.61
N LEU A 182 8.26 -5.26 -27.83
CA LEU A 182 7.05 -5.35 -28.62
C LEU A 182 6.28 -6.61 -28.16
N VAL A 183 5.02 -6.44 -27.78
CA VAL A 183 4.19 -7.53 -27.25
C VAL A 183 2.97 -7.75 -28.13
N LEU A 184 2.61 -9.03 -28.32
CA LEU A 184 1.38 -9.45 -28.99
C LEU A 184 0.42 -10.00 -27.95
N ARG A 185 -0.79 -9.43 -27.88
CA ARG A 185 -1.86 -9.88 -26.99
C ARG A 185 -2.76 -10.93 -27.66
N ALA A 186 -3.49 -11.71 -26.86
CA ALA A 186 -4.37 -12.76 -27.36
C ALA A 186 -5.54 -12.22 -28.23
N ASN A 187 -5.94 -10.97 -28.02
CA ASN A 187 -6.92 -10.24 -28.82
C ASN A 187 -6.37 -9.75 -30.19
N GLY A 188 -5.08 -9.96 -30.46
CA GLY A 188 -4.42 -9.53 -31.69
C GLY A 188 -3.82 -8.12 -31.65
N ALA A 189 -3.96 -7.39 -30.54
CA ALA A 189 -3.34 -6.07 -30.37
C ALA A 189 -1.82 -6.17 -30.21
N LEU A 190 -1.12 -5.18 -30.75
CA LEU A 190 0.33 -5.01 -30.62
C LEU A 190 0.61 -3.77 -29.75
N ASP A 191 1.34 -3.97 -28.66
CA ASP A 191 1.75 -2.89 -27.75
C ASP A 191 3.27 -2.83 -27.61
N VAL A 192 3.77 -1.69 -27.14
CA VAL A 192 5.18 -1.51 -26.80
C VAL A 192 5.30 -1.24 -25.30
N LEU A 193 5.96 -2.16 -24.59
CA LEU A 193 6.25 -2.01 -23.17
C LEU A 193 7.69 -1.53 -22.97
N GLN A 194 7.87 -0.48 -22.18
CA GLN A 194 9.18 0.09 -21.91
C GLN A 194 9.68 -0.39 -20.54
N LYS A 195 10.94 -0.86 -20.49
CA LYS A 195 11.56 -1.21 -19.22
C LYS A 195 11.69 0.04 -18.36
N PRO A 196 11.28 0.01 -17.07
CA PRO A 196 11.49 1.13 -16.17
C PRO A 196 12.95 1.53 -16.10
N SER A 197 13.17 2.84 -16.00
CA SER A 197 14.47 3.44 -15.79
C SER A 197 15.20 2.86 -14.58
N PHE A 198 16.53 2.82 -14.62
CA PHE A 198 17.31 2.62 -13.39
C PHE A 198 17.50 3.93 -12.60
N THR A 199 17.35 5.09 -13.27
CA THR A 199 17.43 6.44 -12.71
C THR A 199 16.11 6.96 -12.17
N SER A 200 15.00 6.24 -12.33
CA SER A 200 13.68 6.62 -11.77
C SER A 200 13.72 6.90 -10.25
N GLU A 201 14.59 6.22 -9.52
CA GLU A 201 14.81 6.43 -8.09
C GLU A 201 15.96 7.41 -7.78
N HIS A 202 16.77 7.81 -8.77
CA HIS A 202 17.94 8.67 -8.56
C HIS A 202 17.58 10.03 -7.99
N PRO A 203 16.62 10.81 -8.54
CA PRO A 203 16.27 12.11 -7.96
C PRO A 203 15.94 12.05 -6.47
N PHE A 204 15.35 10.93 -6.01
CA PHE A 204 15.08 10.72 -4.60
C PHE A 204 16.34 10.40 -3.78
N GLN A 205 17.21 9.54 -4.29
CA GLN A 205 18.48 9.23 -3.64
C GLN A 205 19.40 10.46 -3.53
N LEU A 206 19.15 11.48 -4.35
CA LEU A 206 19.90 12.73 -4.39
C LEU A 206 19.30 13.83 -3.50
N ILE A 207 18.21 13.57 -2.77
CA ILE A 207 17.70 14.51 -1.76
C ILE A 207 18.63 14.49 -0.54
N PRO A 208 19.07 15.65 0.00
CA PRO A 208 19.97 15.73 1.14
C PRO A 208 19.54 14.90 2.36
N TRP A 209 20.52 14.23 2.99
CA TRP A 209 20.30 13.30 4.11
C TRP A 209 20.00 13.98 5.46
N GLN A 210 19.53 15.23 5.50
CA GLN A 210 19.24 15.95 6.74
C GLN A 210 18.02 15.37 7.50
N PRO A 211 18.01 15.36 8.86
CA PRO A 211 16.89 14.87 9.68
C PRO A 211 15.55 15.42 9.17
N PRO A 212 14.44 14.66 9.31
CA PRO A 212 13.27 14.73 8.43
C PRO A 212 12.92 16.17 8.07
N HIS A 213 12.97 16.52 6.78
CA HIS A 213 12.47 17.79 6.25
C HIS A 213 11.14 18.10 6.95
N ARG A 214 11.15 19.04 7.91
CA ARG A 214 9.97 19.47 8.66
C ARG A 214 9.15 20.47 7.83
N GLY A 215 9.13 20.28 6.52
CA GLY A 215 8.74 21.31 5.57
C GLY A 215 9.59 22.56 5.75
N GLN A 216 8.95 23.72 5.62
CA GLN A 216 9.57 25.04 5.60
C GLN A 216 10.08 25.55 6.97
N ALA A 217 9.91 24.80 8.06
CA ALA A 217 10.33 25.23 9.40
C ALA A 217 11.84 25.51 9.49
N ASP A 218 12.63 24.82 8.67
CA ASP A 218 14.10 24.93 8.65
C ASP A 218 14.61 25.83 7.50
N GLY A 219 13.72 26.46 6.71
CA GLY A 219 14.09 27.33 5.60
C GLY A 219 14.77 26.64 4.41
N THR A 220 14.86 25.31 4.42
CA THR A 220 15.46 24.50 3.35
C THR A 220 14.45 24.24 2.24
N ASP A 221 14.86 24.47 0.98
CA ASP A 221 14.06 24.15 -0.19
C ASP A 221 14.09 22.64 -0.44
N TYR A 222 12.91 22.02 -0.54
CA TYR A 222 12.78 20.58 -0.74
C TYR A 222 13.18 20.13 -2.15
N GLN A 223 13.37 21.08 -3.07
CA GLN A 223 13.84 20.84 -4.43
C GLN A 223 15.37 20.90 -4.52
N GLU A 224 16.07 21.26 -3.43
CA GLU A 224 17.54 21.20 -3.38
C GLU A 224 18.01 19.75 -3.36
N LEU A 225 18.97 19.45 -4.23
CA LEU A 225 19.65 18.16 -4.25
C LEU A 225 20.96 18.24 -3.47
N MET A 226 21.53 17.08 -3.19
CA MET A 226 22.87 16.97 -2.65
C MET A 226 23.86 17.67 -3.58
N ASN A 227 24.64 18.58 -3.01
CA ASN A 227 25.76 19.18 -3.71
C ASN A 227 26.93 18.20 -3.71
N PHE A 228 27.38 17.83 -4.89
CA PHE A 228 28.57 17.01 -5.09
C PHE A 228 29.71 17.87 -5.61
N GLU A 229 30.94 17.52 -5.26
CA GLU A 229 32.11 18.13 -5.87
C GLU A 229 32.07 17.93 -7.40
N SER A 230 32.54 18.92 -8.16
CA SER A 230 32.50 18.93 -9.63
C SER A 230 32.88 17.60 -10.34
N PRO A 231 33.94 16.87 -9.96
CA PRO A 231 34.25 15.59 -10.60
C PRO A 231 33.22 14.48 -10.30
N HIS A 232 32.63 14.45 -9.10
CA HIS A 232 31.64 13.45 -8.70
C HIS A 232 30.22 13.80 -9.16
N ALA A 233 29.92 15.08 -9.34
CA ALA A 233 28.61 15.54 -9.82
C ALA A 233 28.25 14.95 -11.18
N LEU A 234 29.23 14.81 -12.09
CA LEU A 234 29.03 14.22 -13.41
C LEU A 234 28.66 12.73 -13.34
N ASP A 235 29.36 11.96 -12.49
CA ASP A 235 29.09 10.53 -12.32
C ASP A 235 27.70 10.28 -11.71
N ILE A 236 27.25 11.19 -10.84
CA ILE A 236 26.01 11.07 -10.10
C ILE A 236 24.80 11.59 -10.90
N PHE A 237 24.88 12.80 -11.46
CA PHE A 237 23.78 13.42 -12.21
C PHE A 237 23.75 13.03 -13.69
N GLY A 238 24.90 12.68 -14.27
CA GLY A 238 25.04 12.37 -15.69
C GLY A 238 24.05 11.32 -16.22
N PRO A 239 23.86 10.17 -15.54
CA PRO A 239 22.86 9.18 -15.93
C PRO A 239 21.44 9.74 -16.01
N PHE A 240 21.03 10.53 -15.01
CA PHE A 240 19.69 11.11 -14.94
C PHE A 240 19.49 12.20 -16.01
N LEU A 241 20.43 13.13 -16.14
CA LEU A 241 20.38 14.20 -17.14
C LEU A 241 20.39 13.66 -18.58
N THR A 242 21.18 12.62 -18.82
CA THR A 242 21.25 11.94 -20.11
C THR A 242 19.92 11.29 -20.44
N GLU A 243 19.30 10.63 -19.47
CA GLU A 243 17.99 10.01 -19.70
C GLU A 243 16.89 11.05 -19.97
N GLN A 244 16.88 12.16 -19.21
CA GLN A 244 15.96 13.28 -19.42
C GLN A 244 16.13 13.88 -20.82
N ALA A 245 17.35 14.04 -21.31
CA ALA A 245 17.62 14.51 -22.66
C ALA A 245 17.17 13.52 -23.76
N LEU A 246 16.95 12.25 -23.41
CA LEU A 246 16.58 11.18 -24.34
C LEU A 246 15.12 10.71 -24.18
N SER A 247 14.30 11.33 -23.31
CA SER A 247 12.93 10.87 -23.03
C SER A 247 11.99 11.03 -24.23
N ASP A 248 11.99 12.22 -24.84
CA ASP A 248 11.01 12.63 -25.85
C ASP A 248 11.66 12.98 -27.19
N ILE A 249 12.56 12.10 -27.65
CA ILE A 249 13.25 12.26 -28.93
C ILE A 249 12.76 11.27 -29.99
N PRO A 250 12.67 11.69 -31.27
CA PRO A 250 12.38 10.78 -32.37
C PRO A 250 13.56 9.83 -32.58
N LEU A 251 13.35 8.52 -32.34
CA LEU A 251 14.38 7.49 -32.57
C LEU A 251 14.39 6.94 -34.00
N PHE A 252 13.28 7.06 -34.71
CA PHE A 252 13.07 6.53 -36.06
C PHE A 252 12.62 7.64 -37.02
N GLY A 253 12.73 7.39 -38.32
CA GLY A 253 12.28 8.32 -39.36
C GLY A 253 13.34 9.36 -39.77
N PRO A 254 12.97 10.30 -40.67
CA PRO A 254 13.90 11.28 -41.25
C PRO A 254 14.39 12.33 -40.24
N GLN A 255 13.62 12.57 -39.17
CA GLN A 255 13.96 13.50 -38.09
C GLN A 255 14.68 12.83 -36.91
N LYS A 256 15.26 11.62 -37.10
CA LYS A 256 15.88 10.87 -36.01
C LYS A 256 16.95 11.69 -35.27
N ALA A 257 16.88 11.67 -33.95
CA ALA A 257 17.83 12.35 -33.09
C ALA A 257 19.20 11.66 -33.10
N ASN A 258 20.27 12.47 -32.99
CA ASN A 258 21.62 11.95 -32.82
C ASN A 258 21.89 11.69 -31.33
N VAL A 259 21.65 10.45 -30.91
CA VAL A 259 21.79 10.00 -29.52
C VAL A 259 23.18 10.32 -28.96
N LYS A 260 24.24 10.12 -29.75
CA LYS A 260 25.61 10.36 -29.29
C LYS A 260 25.85 11.82 -28.94
N SER A 261 25.42 12.75 -29.80
CA SER A 261 25.59 14.18 -29.51
C SER A 261 24.75 14.66 -28.34
N LEU A 262 23.55 14.09 -28.14
CA LEU A 262 22.71 14.43 -26.98
C LEU A 262 23.35 13.97 -25.67
N VAL A 263 23.94 12.76 -25.65
CA VAL A 263 24.71 12.25 -24.50
C VAL A 263 25.94 13.11 -24.22
N GLU A 264 26.68 13.51 -25.25
CA GLU A 264 27.84 14.41 -25.06
C GLU A 264 27.41 15.77 -24.50
N GLN A 265 26.28 16.32 -24.96
CA GLN A 265 25.72 17.57 -24.46
C GLN A 265 25.23 17.47 -23.00
N SER A 266 24.56 16.38 -22.62
CA SER A 266 24.07 16.18 -21.25
C SER A 266 25.21 16.05 -20.24
N LEU A 267 26.35 15.48 -20.64
CA LEU A 267 27.56 15.39 -19.81
C LEU A 267 28.32 16.71 -19.71
N THR A 268 28.10 17.69 -20.59
CA THR A 268 28.72 19.02 -20.50
C THR A 268 27.86 20.06 -19.77
N ASN A 269 26.54 19.86 -19.74
CA ASN A 269 25.56 20.78 -19.16
C ASN A 269 25.09 20.34 -17.76
N VAL A 270 26.02 20.06 -16.85
CA VAL A 270 25.63 19.86 -15.45
C VAL A 270 25.21 21.23 -14.87
N PRO A 271 24.02 21.36 -14.29
CA PRO A 271 23.56 22.64 -13.75
C PRO A 271 24.54 23.13 -12.67
N PRO A 272 25.01 24.39 -12.75
CA PRO A 272 26.07 24.90 -11.87
C PRO A 272 25.68 24.96 -10.38
N ASP A 273 24.37 24.94 -10.07
CA ASP A 273 23.82 25.08 -8.70
C ASP A 273 23.13 23.80 -8.17
N GLY A 274 23.23 22.65 -8.85
CA GLY A 274 22.63 21.39 -8.35
C GLY A 274 21.08 21.37 -8.28
N ARG A 275 20.40 22.42 -8.77
CA ARG A 275 18.93 22.51 -8.85
C ARG A 275 18.44 21.95 -10.19
N LEU A 276 17.61 20.90 -10.15
CA LEU A 276 17.00 20.29 -11.35
C LEU A 276 15.75 21.02 -11.85
N VAL A 277 15.13 21.88 -11.03
CA VAL A 277 13.91 22.62 -11.38
C VAL A 277 14.28 24.09 -11.57
N THR A 278 14.14 24.59 -12.80
CA THR A 278 14.50 25.96 -13.19
C THR A 278 13.32 26.94 -13.20
N GLU A 279 12.11 26.51 -12.85
CA GLU A 279 10.90 27.34 -12.93
C GLU A 279 10.38 27.78 -11.55
N GLU A 280 11.27 28.28 -10.70
CA GLU A 280 10.82 29.09 -9.55
C GLU A 280 10.35 30.46 -10.06
N SER A 281 9.05 30.75 -9.96
CA SER A 281 8.61 32.15 -9.99
C SER A 281 9.13 32.82 -8.72
N LYS A 282 9.94 33.88 -8.85
CA LYS A 282 10.43 34.71 -7.73
C LYS A 282 9.31 35.49 -6.99
N SER A 283 8.04 35.17 -7.23
CA SER A 283 6.89 35.83 -6.62
C SER A 283 6.61 35.30 -5.22
N SER A 284 6.20 36.20 -4.33
CA SER A 284 5.66 35.84 -3.02
C SER A 284 4.36 35.03 -3.16
N PRO A 285 4.04 34.15 -2.20
CA PRO A 285 2.77 33.43 -2.18
C PRO A 285 1.58 34.39 -2.16
N SER A 286 0.44 33.95 -2.67
CA SER A 286 -0.81 34.71 -2.53
C SER A 286 -1.22 34.86 -1.05
N LEU A 287 -1.75 36.03 -0.65
CA LEU A 287 -2.18 36.28 0.73
C LEU A 287 -3.24 35.27 1.22
N LEU A 288 -4.17 34.90 0.33
CA LEU A 288 -5.19 33.87 0.60
C LEU A 288 -4.58 32.51 0.93
N PHE A 289 -3.42 32.18 0.38
CA PHE A 289 -2.71 30.94 0.66
C PHE A 289 -1.98 31.01 2.02
N GLU A 290 -1.42 32.16 2.40
CA GLU A 290 -0.74 32.33 3.69
C GLU A 290 -1.71 32.30 4.88
N ASP A 291 -2.92 32.83 4.72
CA ASP A 291 -3.96 32.84 5.76
C ASP A 291 -4.61 31.44 5.96
N ALA A 292 -4.50 30.55 4.97
CA ALA A 292 -5.07 29.22 5.03
C ALA A 292 -4.22 28.27 5.90
N SER A 293 -4.86 27.59 6.86
CA SER A 293 -4.20 26.60 7.71
C SER A 293 -4.34 25.17 7.16
N PRO A 294 -5.55 24.63 6.91
CA PRO A 294 -5.72 23.29 6.33
C PRO A 294 -5.26 23.21 4.88
N ILE A 295 -4.77 22.06 4.46
CA ILE A 295 -4.34 21.80 3.08
C ILE A 295 -5.48 21.97 2.08
N ALA A 296 -6.71 21.58 2.45
CA ALA A 296 -7.87 21.79 1.61
C ALA A 296 -8.09 23.28 1.28
N ASP A 297 -7.96 24.16 2.28
CA ASP A 297 -8.15 25.59 2.09
C ASP A 297 -6.98 26.21 1.30
N LYS A 298 -5.76 25.70 1.50
CA LYS A 298 -4.59 26.08 0.69
C LYS A 298 -4.77 25.73 -0.79
N LEU A 299 -5.25 24.52 -1.09
CA LEU A 299 -5.51 24.09 -2.47
C LEU A 299 -6.66 24.90 -3.11
N LYS A 300 -7.71 25.23 -2.35
CA LYS A 300 -8.78 26.14 -2.81
C LYS A 300 -8.25 27.54 -3.11
N ALA A 301 -7.43 28.10 -2.23
CA ALA A 301 -6.81 29.41 -2.41
C ALA A 301 -5.95 29.44 -3.68
N LEU A 302 -5.16 28.40 -3.93
CA LEU A 302 -4.36 28.27 -5.16
C LEU A 302 -5.20 28.27 -6.43
N ARG A 303 -6.26 27.46 -6.46
CA ARG A 303 -7.18 27.39 -7.61
C ARG A 303 -7.90 28.72 -7.83
N LEU A 304 -8.29 29.41 -6.75
CA LEU A 304 -8.94 30.71 -6.84
C LEU A 304 -7.99 31.78 -7.39
N ALA A 305 -6.74 31.79 -6.94
CA ALA A 305 -5.71 32.69 -7.47
C ALA A 305 -5.45 32.45 -8.96
N SER A 306 -5.40 31.18 -9.40
CA SER A 306 -5.22 30.85 -10.82
C SER A 306 -6.40 31.26 -11.72
N LYS A 307 -7.61 31.44 -11.17
CA LYS A 307 -8.80 31.87 -11.93
C LYS A 307 -8.88 33.40 -12.09
N GLN A 308 -8.16 34.19 -11.30
CA GLN A 308 -8.10 35.65 -11.44
C GLN A 308 -7.36 36.02 -12.74
N GLY A 309 -8.07 36.09 -13.87
CA GLY A 309 -7.54 36.54 -15.15
C GLY A 309 -7.91 35.69 -16.38
N LYS A 310 -8.67 34.59 -16.23
CA LYS A 310 -9.23 33.83 -17.36
C LYS A 310 -10.74 34.01 -17.40
N GLU A 311 -11.27 34.54 -18.51
CA GLU A 311 -12.72 34.53 -18.79
C GLU A 311 -13.21 33.07 -18.80
N GLN A 312 -14.35 32.81 -18.17
CA GLN A 312 -15.03 31.52 -18.22
C GLN A 312 -15.41 31.24 -19.68
N PRO A 313 -14.99 30.11 -20.28
CA PRO A 313 -15.57 29.66 -21.54
C PRO A 313 -17.06 29.40 -21.31
N ASP A 314 -17.90 29.63 -22.34
CA ASP A 314 -19.33 29.29 -22.35
C ASP A 314 -19.59 27.96 -21.63
N GLU A 315 -20.22 28.02 -20.45
CA GLU A 315 -20.39 26.88 -19.55
C GLU A 315 -21.48 25.94 -20.08
N ALA A 316 -21.10 25.05 -21.00
CA ALA A 316 -21.83 23.81 -21.18
C ALA A 316 -21.75 23.00 -19.87
N LEU A 317 -22.85 22.35 -19.47
CA LEU A 317 -22.89 21.42 -18.34
C LEU A 317 -21.94 20.24 -18.58
N LEU A 318 -20.68 20.40 -18.19
CA LEU A 318 -19.69 19.33 -18.16
C LEU A 318 -20.20 18.19 -17.29
N SER A 319 -19.82 16.96 -17.64
CA SER A 319 -20.08 15.81 -16.78
C SER A 319 -19.34 15.90 -15.45
N GLN A 320 -19.85 15.23 -14.42
CA GLN A 320 -19.19 15.14 -13.11
C GLN A 320 -17.79 14.52 -13.18
N LEU A 321 -17.52 13.69 -14.19
CA LEU A 321 -16.19 13.14 -14.43
C LEU A 321 -15.27 14.21 -15.01
N GLU A 322 -15.67 14.87 -16.10
CA GLU A 322 -14.86 15.92 -16.73
C GLU A 322 -14.54 17.07 -15.77
N GLN A 323 -15.50 17.45 -14.92
CA GLN A 323 -15.28 18.46 -13.88
C GLN A 323 -14.21 18.02 -12.86
N HIS A 324 -14.23 16.74 -12.45
CA HIS A 324 -13.25 16.20 -11.51
C HIS A 324 -11.86 16.09 -12.14
N GLU A 325 -11.78 15.53 -13.36
CA GLU A 325 -10.52 15.41 -14.08
C GLU A 325 -9.92 16.78 -14.37
N LYS A 326 -10.75 17.75 -14.78
CA LYS A 326 -10.33 19.15 -14.97
C LYS A 326 -9.80 19.74 -13.68
N LEU A 327 -10.52 19.61 -12.56
CA LEU A 327 -10.07 20.10 -11.25
C LEU A 327 -8.68 19.55 -10.89
N LEU A 328 -8.51 18.23 -10.96
CA LEU A 328 -7.26 17.57 -10.55
C LEU A 328 -6.12 17.87 -11.51
N THR A 329 -6.36 17.83 -12.82
CA THR A 329 -5.34 18.08 -13.86
C THR A 329 -4.89 19.54 -13.85
N GLU A 330 -5.82 20.49 -13.82
CA GLU A 330 -5.49 21.93 -13.72
C GLU A 330 -4.71 22.22 -12.44
N THR A 331 -5.06 21.58 -11.32
CA THR A 331 -4.34 21.75 -10.05
C THR A 331 -2.93 21.17 -10.11
N ARG A 332 -2.77 19.96 -10.67
CA ARG A 332 -1.47 19.28 -10.77
C ARG A 332 -0.51 20.04 -11.69
N ASP A 333 -1.03 20.56 -12.80
CA ASP A 333 -0.23 21.16 -13.87
C ASP A 333 -0.07 22.68 -13.70
N MET A 334 -0.39 23.22 -12.51
CA MET A 334 -0.16 24.63 -12.18
C MET A 334 1.34 24.99 -12.26
N SER A 335 1.65 26.01 -13.06
CA SER A 335 2.97 26.60 -13.24
C SER A 335 3.07 27.99 -12.60
N GLY A 336 4.30 28.47 -12.32
CA GLY A 336 4.50 29.81 -11.77
C GLY A 336 4.08 29.97 -10.31
N LEU A 337 4.21 28.88 -9.53
CA LEU A 337 3.94 28.85 -8.10
C LEU A 337 5.19 29.26 -7.31
N SER A 338 5.00 29.97 -6.20
CA SER A 338 6.09 30.16 -5.23
C SER A 338 6.53 28.82 -4.61
N SER A 339 7.74 28.76 -4.05
CA SER A 339 8.25 27.52 -3.40
C SER A 339 7.30 26.99 -2.31
N LYS A 340 6.62 27.87 -1.55
CA LYS A 340 5.62 27.47 -0.54
C LYS A 340 4.40 26.80 -1.14
N GLU A 341 3.88 27.39 -2.22
CA GLU A 341 2.67 26.93 -2.91
C GLU A 341 2.94 25.61 -3.62
N ARG A 342 4.11 25.51 -4.28
CA ARG A 342 4.59 24.29 -4.91
C ARG A 342 4.81 23.17 -3.89
N PHE A 343 5.39 23.47 -2.72
CA PHE A 343 5.54 22.50 -1.63
C PHE A 343 4.20 21.92 -1.19
N ALA A 344 3.19 22.78 -0.97
CA ALA A 344 1.87 22.33 -0.55
C ALA A 344 1.21 21.41 -1.59
N LEU A 345 1.35 21.75 -2.88
CA LEU A 345 0.85 20.94 -3.99
C LEU A 345 1.56 19.57 -4.06
N ASP A 346 2.89 19.56 -4.14
CA ASP A 346 3.68 18.35 -4.33
C ASP A 346 3.60 17.40 -3.12
N HIS A 347 3.41 17.94 -1.90
CA HIS A 347 3.35 17.18 -0.65
C HIS A 347 1.94 17.03 -0.07
N THR A 348 0.90 17.17 -0.90
CA THR A 348 -0.51 17.05 -0.48
C THR A 348 -0.74 15.81 0.38
N MET A 349 -0.24 14.63 -0.03
CA MET A 349 -0.41 13.39 0.75
C MET A 349 0.24 13.44 2.14
N LEU A 350 1.40 14.09 2.26
CA LEU A 350 2.11 14.21 3.54
C LEU A 350 1.37 15.18 4.47
N LEU A 351 0.91 16.31 3.94
CA LEU A 351 0.15 17.30 4.70
C LEU A 351 -1.21 16.75 5.16
N ARG A 352 -1.91 16.02 4.28
CA ARG A 352 -3.11 15.24 4.66
C ARG A 352 -2.81 14.28 5.81
N ALA A 353 -1.70 13.54 5.77
CA ALA A 353 -1.31 12.63 6.85
C ALA A 353 -1.04 13.35 8.18
N GLN A 354 -0.44 14.56 8.14
CA GLN A 354 -0.22 15.41 9.32
C GLN A 354 -1.53 15.90 9.93
N GLU A 355 -2.50 16.27 9.10
CA GLU A 355 -3.86 16.62 9.54
C GLU A 355 -4.66 15.41 10.04
N GLY A 356 -4.17 14.21 9.76
CA GLY A 356 -4.67 12.96 10.29
C GLY A 356 -5.53 12.14 9.32
N TYR A 357 -5.35 12.34 8.01
CA TYR A 357 -5.98 11.57 6.94
C TYR A 357 -5.56 10.11 7.00
N ARG A 358 -6.43 9.29 7.60
CA ARG A 358 -6.17 7.90 7.99
C ARG A 358 -7.48 7.11 7.88
N PHE A 359 -7.81 6.34 8.90
CA PHE A 359 -8.97 5.44 8.90
C PHE A 359 -10.20 6.02 9.63
N ASP A 360 -10.24 7.34 9.82
CA ASP A 360 -11.42 8.06 10.32
C ASP A 360 -12.10 8.73 9.12
N PHE A 361 -13.14 8.08 8.60
CA PHE A 361 -13.79 8.49 7.35
C PHE A 361 -14.50 9.85 7.47
N VAL A 362 -15.05 10.16 8.65
CA VAL A 362 -15.71 11.45 8.91
C VAL A 362 -14.69 12.57 8.96
N LYS A 363 -13.54 12.32 9.59
CA LYS A 363 -12.43 13.29 9.58
C LYS A 363 -11.85 13.47 8.18
N ASN A 364 -11.72 12.39 7.41
CA ASN A 364 -11.19 12.43 6.05
C ASN A 364 -12.01 13.38 5.15
N GLN A 365 -13.35 13.39 5.26
CA GLN A 365 -14.22 14.34 4.52
C GLN A 365 -13.81 15.80 4.73
N LYS A 366 -13.41 16.17 5.95
CA LYS A 366 -13.00 17.54 6.27
C LYS A 366 -11.62 17.87 5.69
N ILE A 367 -10.71 16.89 5.66
CA ILE A 367 -9.34 17.07 5.17
C ILE A 367 -9.30 17.19 3.64
N VAL A 368 -10.22 16.54 2.93
CA VAL A 368 -10.33 16.63 1.46
C VAL A 368 -11.46 17.56 1.02
N ALA A 369 -11.80 18.56 1.84
CA ALA A 369 -12.89 19.48 1.57
C ALA A 369 -12.68 20.33 0.29
N ASP A 370 -11.52 20.24 -0.33
CA ASP A 370 -11.17 20.84 -1.62
C ASP A 370 -11.61 20.00 -2.83
N ASP A 371 -11.98 18.74 -2.63
CA ASP A 371 -12.41 17.80 -3.66
C ASP A 371 -13.80 17.23 -3.28
N PRO A 372 -14.89 17.78 -3.85
CA PRO A 372 -16.26 17.32 -3.56
C PRO A 372 -16.50 15.85 -3.87
N TRP A 373 -15.77 15.27 -4.83
CA TRP A 373 -15.92 13.87 -5.23
C TRP A 373 -15.25 12.94 -4.22
N LEU A 374 -14.05 13.28 -3.74
CA LEU A 374 -13.42 12.56 -2.64
C LEU A 374 -14.21 12.69 -1.34
N MET A 375 -14.83 13.85 -1.07
CA MET A 375 -15.74 14.01 0.06
C MET A 375 -16.90 12.99 -0.01
N ASP A 376 -17.55 12.84 -1.16
CA ASP A 376 -18.67 11.90 -1.33
C ASP A 376 -18.23 10.44 -1.18
N VAL A 377 -17.02 10.09 -1.63
CA VAL A 377 -16.41 8.76 -1.43
C VAL A 377 -16.22 8.46 0.05
N TRP A 378 -15.68 9.41 0.83
CA TRP A 378 -15.52 9.22 2.27
C TRP A 378 -16.84 9.27 3.03
N ALA A 379 -17.83 10.04 2.55
CA ALA A 379 -19.18 10.01 3.09
C ALA A 379 -19.82 8.64 2.88
N TRP A 380 -19.68 8.06 1.69
CA TRP A 380 -20.14 6.70 1.41
C TRP A 380 -19.47 5.68 2.33
N ALA A 381 -18.12 5.71 2.44
CA ALA A 381 -17.37 4.79 3.29
C ALA A 381 -17.74 4.91 4.77
N ALA A 382 -17.96 6.13 5.27
CA ALA A 382 -18.46 6.39 6.62
C ALA A 382 -19.86 5.81 6.83
N GLY A 383 -20.77 5.98 5.86
CA GLY A 383 -22.10 5.40 5.91
C GLY A 383 -22.06 3.88 5.91
N ALA A 384 -21.24 3.27 5.06
CA ALA A 384 -21.06 1.82 5.00
C ALA A 384 -20.49 1.26 6.31
N GLU A 385 -19.49 1.91 6.90
CA GLU A 385 -18.94 1.51 8.22
C GLU A 385 -19.98 1.63 9.34
N ALA A 386 -20.80 2.69 9.34
CA ALA A 386 -21.88 2.85 10.31
C ALA A 386 -22.97 1.79 10.13
N ALA A 387 -23.34 1.44 8.90
CA ALA A 387 -24.31 0.39 8.62
C ALA A 387 -23.77 -0.99 9.03
N ALA A 388 -22.49 -1.27 8.78
CA ALA A 388 -21.83 -2.52 9.13
C ALA A 388 -21.51 -2.67 10.64
N ALA A 389 -21.63 -1.59 11.42
CA ALA A 389 -21.36 -1.60 12.85
C ALA A 389 -22.22 -2.64 13.59
N ASP A 390 -21.66 -3.22 14.65
CA ASP A 390 -22.31 -4.26 15.47
C ASP A 390 -22.86 -5.48 14.69
N GLY A 391 -22.32 -5.72 13.49
CA GLY A 391 -22.78 -6.80 12.61
C GLY A 391 -24.10 -6.50 11.89
N GLY A 392 -24.53 -5.24 11.81
CA GLY A 392 -25.82 -4.82 11.23
C GLY A 392 -26.01 -5.21 9.75
N MET A 393 -24.91 -5.37 9.01
CA MET A 393 -24.91 -5.80 7.60
C MET A 393 -24.37 -7.21 7.41
N ILE A 394 -24.40 -8.05 8.45
CA ILE A 394 -23.93 -9.43 8.41
C ILE A 394 -25.10 -10.36 8.73
N SER A 395 -25.44 -11.24 7.80
CA SER A 395 -26.40 -12.32 8.00
C SER A 395 -25.72 -13.63 7.63
N HIS A 396 -25.16 -14.35 8.60
CA HIS A 396 -24.31 -15.52 8.34
C HIS A 396 -24.97 -16.52 7.36
N PRO A 397 -24.34 -16.85 6.22
CA PRO A 397 -22.93 -16.63 5.84
C PRO A 397 -22.60 -15.34 5.05
N LEU A 398 -23.56 -14.46 4.82
CA LEU A 398 -23.47 -13.25 3.98
C LEU A 398 -22.94 -12.03 4.75
N ASP A 399 -21.95 -11.32 4.20
CA ASP A 399 -21.45 -10.02 4.67
C ASP A 399 -21.68 -8.97 3.59
N LEU A 400 -22.57 -8.01 3.85
CA LEU A 400 -22.98 -6.94 2.94
C LEU A 400 -22.36 -5.58 3.30
N GLY A 401 -21.52 -5.51 4.35
CA GLY A 401 -21.15 -4.25 5.00
C GLY A 401 -20.48 -3.21 4.11
N TYR A 402 -19.84 -3.64 3.02
CA TYR A 402 -19.15 -2.76 2.09
C TYR A 402 -19.48 -3.05 0.62
N MET A 403 -20.61 -3.70 0.34
CA MET A 403 -21.05 -3.95 -1.03
C MET A 403 -21.73 -2.71 -1.63
N GLY A 404 -21.50 -2.46 -2.92
CA GLY A 404 -22.18 -1.41 -3.68
C GLY A 404 -23.48 -1.88 -4.30
N VAL A 405 -24.19 -0.94 -4.95
CA VAL A 405 -25.50 -1.18 -5.57
C VAL A 405 -25.47 -2.30 -6.61
N HIS A 406 -24.50 -2.27 -7.54
CA HIS A 406 -24.36 -3.29 -8.58
C HIS A 406 -24.05 -4.65 -7.95
N SER A 407 -23.09 -4.69 -7.03
CA SER A 407 -22.70 -5.90 -6.32
C SER A 407 -23.87 -6.55 -5.56
N VAL A 408 -24.77 -5.76 -4.97
CA VAL A 408 -25.97 -6.29 -4.30
C VAL A 408 -27.03 -6.72 -5.32
N TRP A 409 -27.20 -5.96 -6.41
CA TRP A 409 -28.21 -6.21 -7.43
C TRP A 409 -27.94 -7.49 -8.24
N THR A 410 -26.68 -7.78 -8.56
CA THR A 410 -26.29 -8.92 -9.40
C THR A 410 -26.00 -10.20 -8.61
N ASN A 411 -25.88 -10.12 -7.29
CA ASN A 411 -25.60 -11.29 -6.46
C ASN A 411 -26.93 -12.01 -6.15
N ASP A 412 -27.11 -13.19 -6.74
CA ASP A 412 -28.37 -13.94 -6.79
C ASP A 412 -28.72 -14.55 -5.41
N LEU A 413 -29.11 -13.70 -4.46
CA LEU A 413 -29.39 -14.05 -3.06
C LEU A 413 -30.83 -14.56 -2.84
N VAL A 414 -31.32 -15.45 -3.71
CA VAL A 414 -32.63 -16.15 -3.74
C VAL A 414 -33.67 -15.56 -4.73
N GLU A 415 -34.38 -16.46 -5.42
CA GLU A 415 -35.51 -16.17 -6.34
C GLU A 415 -36.58 -15.29 -5.68
N THR A 416 -36.61 -13.97 -5.96
CA THR A 416 -37.78 -13.14 -5.65
C THR A 416 -37.99 -12.00 -6.67
N LYS A 417 -39.26 -11.62 -6.85
CA LYS A 417 -39.68 -10.41 -7.58
C LYS A 417 -39.16 -9.18 -6.80
N ARG A 418 -38.12 -8.52 -7.34
CA ARG A 418 -37.10 -7.71 -6.65
C ARG A 418 -37.59 -6.40 -5.97
N LEU A 419 -38.36 -6.49 -4.88
CA LEU A 419 -38.68 -5.32 -4.04
C LEU A 419 -37.58 -5.07 -2.98
N HIS A 420 -37.23 -6.09 -2.20
CA HIS A 420 -36.26 -5.96 -1.11
C HIS A 420 -34.83 -5.67 -1.59
N HIS A 421 -34.43 -6.20 -2.74
CA HIS A 421 -33.14 -5.84 -3.36
C HIS A 421 -33.09 -4.36 -3.75
N ARG A 422 -34.20 -3.81 -4.29
CA ARG A 422 -34.29 -2.38 -4.60
C ARG A 422 -34.25 -1.54 -3.33
N GLU A 423 -34.99 -1.92 -2.29
CA GLU A 423 -34.98 -1.23 -0.99
C GLU A 423 -33.55 -1.16 -0.44
N MET A 424 -32.83 -2.28 -0.45
CA MET A 424 -31.43 -2.32 -0.01
C MET A 424 -30.52 -1.43 -0.89
N CYS A 425 -30.67 -1.47 -2.21
CA CYS A 425 -29.92 -0.61 -3.13
C CYS A 425 -30.18 0.88 -2.90
N LEU A 426 -31.43 1.26 -2.58
CA LEU A 426 -31.79 2.64 -2.23
C LEU A 426 -31.16 3.07 -0.91
N GLU A 427 -31.13 2.19 0.10
CA GLU A 427 -30.40 2.45 1.35
C GLU A 427 -28.90 2.65 1.09
N ILE A 428 -28.28 1.82 0.24
CA ILE A 428 -26.87 1.98 -0.16
C ILE A 428 -26.61 3.33 -0.83
N CYS A 429 -27.52 3.78 -1.70
CA CYS A 429 -27.43 5.11 -2.32
C CYS A 429 -27.52 6.25 -1.29
N GLY A 430 -28.26 6.03 -0.19
CA GLY A 430 -28.42 6.97 0.92
C GLY A 430 -27.26 6.99 1.93
N LEU A 431 -26.33 6.03 1.89
CA LEU A 431 -25.23 5.95 2.86
C LEU A 431 -24.37 7.22 2.86
N GLY A 432 -24.25 7.82 4.04
CA GLY A 432 -23.50 9.07 4.23
C GLY A 432 -24.28 10.35 3.92
N ARG A 433 -25.57 10.27 3.57
CA ARG A 433 -26.42 11.44 3.28
C ARG A 433 -27.59 11.58 4.27
N PRO A 434 -27.59 12.61 5.12
CA PRO A 434 -28.68 12.82 6.08
C PRO A 434 -29.80 13.68 5.46
N TYR A 435 -30.55 13.11 4.52
CA TYR A 435 -31.57 13.84 3.75
C TYR A 435 -32.60 14.60 4.60
N ASP A 436 -33.03 14.03 5.73
CA ASP A 436 -33.97 14.71 6.63
C ASP A 436 -33.33 15.91 7.34
N GLU A 437 -32.04 15.85 7.65
CA GLU A 437 -31.32 16.99 8.23
C GLU A 437 -31.09 18.09 7.18
N GLU A 438 -30.81 17.72 5.93
CA GLU A 438 -30.71 18.68 4.82
C GLU A 438 -32.04 19.42 4.60
N PHE A 439 -33.17 18.71 4.64
CA PHE A 439 -34.49 19.32 4.55
C PHE A 439 -34.77 20.27 5.74
N LYS A 440 -34.47 19.85 6.97
CA LYS A 440 -34.60 20.71 8.16
C LYS A 440 -33.74 21.97 8.05
N GLN A 441 -32.50 21.83 7.56
CA GLN A 441 -31.60 22.96 7.31
C GLN A 441 -32.15 23.89 6.24
N ALA A 442 -32.65 23.36 5.12
CA ALA A 442 -33.29 24.17 4.09
C ALA A 442 -34.46 24.98 4.67
N MET A 443 -35.18 24.43 5.65
CA MET A 443 -36.31 25.09 6.33
C MET A 443 -35.93 26.02 7.49
N SER A 444 -34.69 26.05 7.98
CA SER A 444 -34.29 26.93 9.10
C SER A 444 -34.02 28.40 8.67
N MET A 445 -34.29 29.38 9.55
CA MET A 445 -34.12 30.83 9.29
C MET A 445 -32.65 31.30 9.29
N SER A 446 -31.70 30.41 9.55
CA SER A 446 -30.30 30.76 9.77
C SER A 446 -29.41 29.71 9.12
N GLY A 447 -29.11 29.94 7.84
CA GLY A 447 -27.99 29.33 7.14
C GLY A 447 -27.08 30.44 6.62
N PRO A 448 -25.75 30.23 6.56
CA PRO A 448 -24.88 31.13 5.80
C PRO A 448 -25.37 31.20 4.35
N GLY A 449 -25.14 32.31 3.63
CA GLY A 449 -25.58 32.49 2.23
C GLY A 449 -25.13 31.33 1.34
N ARG A 450 -26.03 30.35 1.14
CA ARG A 450 -25.80 29.16 0.33
C ARG A 450 -26.21 29.47 -1.10
N GLU A 451 -25.49 28.91 -2.05
CA GLU A 451 -25.77 29.06 -3.48
C GLU A 451 -27.17 28.50 -3.83
N SER A 452 -27.81 29.09 -4.85
CA SER A 452 -29.13 28.67 -5.35
C SER A 452 -29.17 27.15 -5.64
N THR A 453 -28.07 26.61 -6.16
CA THR A 453 -27.83 25.19 -6.46
C THR A 453 -28.02 24.24 -5.27
N TRP A 454 -27.78 24.71 -4.04
CA TRP A 454 -28.00 23.89 -2.84
C TRP A 454 -29.49 23.63 -2.62
N TYR A 455 -30.33 24.66 -2.80
CA TYR A 455 -31.78 24.54 -2.59
C TYR A 455 -32.43 23.69 -3.69
N THR A 456 -31.97 23.83 -4.94
CA THR A 456 -32.44 23.02 -6.07
C THR A 456 -32.03 21.55 -5.90
N MET A 457 -30.83 21.26 -5.40
CA MET A 457 -30.41 19.90 -5.03
C MET A 457 -31.36 19.27 -3.99
N VAL A 458 -31.60 19.95 -2.86
CA VAL A 458 -32.46 19.41 -1.79
C VAL A 458 -33.89 19.20 -2.31
N ALA A 459 -34.39 20.11 -3.17
CA ALA A 459 -35.68 19.93 -3.83
C ALA A 459 -35.68 18.73 -4.79
N ALA A 460 -34.64 18.56 -5.60
CA ALA A 460 -34.49 17.45 -6.53
C ALA A 460 -34.47 16.11 -5.79
N HIS A 461 -33.73 16.00 -4.68
CA HIS A 461 -33.73 14.79 -3.84
C HIS A 461 -35.12 14.45 -3.31
N ALA A 462 -35.90 15.44 -2.88
CA ALA A 462 -37.29 15.24 -2.49
C ALA A 462 -38.16 14.77 -3.67
N VAL A 463 -37.96 15.32 -4.88
CA VAL A 463 -38.64 14.84 -6.10
C VAL A 463 -38.26 13.39 -6.42
N PHE A 464 -36.98 13.03 -6.35
CA PHE A 464 -36.51 11.67 -6.65
C PHE A 464 -37.13 10.65 -5.69
N ARG A 465 -37.39 11.02 -4.43
CA ARG A 465 -38.11 10.18 -3.45
C ARG A 465 -39.63 10.13 -3.65
N GLY A 466 -40.20 10.99 -4.48
CA GLY A 466 -41.65 11.16 -4.64
C GLY A 466 -42.30 12.07 -3.59
N GLU A 467 -41.51 12.86 -2.86
CA GLU A 467 -41.95 13.80 -1.82
C GLU A 467 -42.22 15.19 -2.40
N VAL A 468 -43.11 15.30 -3.40
CA VAL A 468 -43.36 16.56 -4.15
C VAL A 468 -43.71 17.73 -3.22
N LYS A 469 -44.46 17.47 -2.14
CA LYS A 469 -44.82 18.48 -1.14
C LYS A 469 -43.60 19.10 -0.45
N ARG A 470 -42.59 18.28 -0.11
CA ARG A 470 -41.32 18.74 0.50
C ARG A 470 -40.51 19.55 -0.51
N ALA A 471 -40.42 19.08 -1.76
CA ALA A 471 -39.73 19.80 -2.84
C ALA A 471 -40.31 21.21 -3.06
N VAL A 472 -41.64 21.30 -3.14
CA VAL A 472 -42.36 22.58 -3.30
C VAL A 472 -42.10 23.53 -2.14
N GLN A 473 -42.07 23.04 -0.89
CA GLN A 473 -41.76 23.87 0.28
C GLN A 473 -40.35 24.45 0.23
N VAL A 474 -39.36 23.64 -0.16
CA VAL A 474 -37.97 24.07 -0.33
C VAL A 474 -37.86 25.16 -1.40
N LEU A 475 -38.44 24.94 -2.58
CA LEU A 475 -38.40 25.91 -3.68
C LEU A 475 -39.14 27.20 -3.36
N LYS A 476 -40.29 27.15 -2.69
CA LYS A 476 -41.01 28.36 -2.24
C LYS A 476 -40.18 29.17 -1.26
N LYS A 477 -39.50 28.51 -0.35
CA LYS A 477 -38.63 29.21 0.59
C LYS A 477 -37.43 29.83 -0.12
N ALA A 478 -36.76 29.09 -0.99
CA ALA A 478 -35.64 29.61 -1.77
C ALA A 478 -36.04 30.76 -2.71
N SER A 479 -37.31 30.81 -3.14
CA SER A 479 -37.82 31.86 -4.02
C SER A 479 -37.87 33.27 -3.42
N SER A 480 -37.71 33.41 -2.09
CA SER A 480 -37.54 34.73 -1.48
C SER A 480 -36.22 35.40 -1.89
N GLU A 481 -35.21 34.60 -2.20
CA GLU A 481 -33.88 35.06 -2.63
C GLU A 481 -33.67 34.89 -4.14
N ASN A 482 -34.33 33.89 -4.75
CA ASN A 482 -34.16 33.48 -6.15
C ASN A 482 -35.54 33.33 -6.85
N PRO A 483 -36.15 34.42 -7.33
CA PRO A 483 -37.54 34.44 -7.83
C PRO A 483 -37.84 33.43 -8.95
N GLU A 484 -36.83 33.04 -9.75
CA GLU A 484 -36.93 32.05 -10.82
C GLU A 484 -37.38 30.67 -10.34
N LEU A 485 -37.07 30.31 -9.09
CA LEU A 485 -37.45 29.01 -8.50
C LEU A 485 -38.95 28.92 -8.19
N LEU A 486 -39.66 30.06 -8.12
CA LEU A 486 -41.10 30.09 -7.87
C LEU A 486 -41.88 29.43 -9.02
N PHE A 487 -41.43 29.63 -10.26
CA PHE A 487 -42.07 29.06 -11.44
C PHE A 487 -41.99 27.53 -11.44
N VAL A 488 -40.83 26.98 -11.09
CA VAL A 488 -40.61 25.53 -10.96
C VAL A 488 -41.45 24.96 -9.82
N SER A 489 -41.54 25.67 -8.69
CA SER A 489 -42.42 25.31 -7.59
C SER A 489 -43.89 25.22 -8.02
N LEU A 490 -44.37 26.21 -8.79
CA LEU A 490 -45.75 26.22 -9.29
C LEU A 490 -46.01 25.10 -10.29
N ALA A 491 -45.07 24.85 -11.22
CA ALA A 491 -45.16 23.75 -12.18
C ALA A 491 -45.27 22.38 -11.49
N LEU A 492 -44.47 22.12 -10.45
CA LEU A 492 -44.57 20.91 -9.63
C LEU A 492 -45.93 20.77 -8.93
N GLN A 493 -46.52 21.89 -8.46
CA GLN A 493 -47.85 21.88 -7.85
C GLN A 493 -48.98 21.59 -8.83
N LEU A 494 -48.82 21.93 -10.11
CA LEU A 494 -49.80 21.66 -11.15
C LEU A 494 -49.81 20.17 -11.54
N ILE A 495 -48.62 19.56 -11.66
CA ILE A 495 -48.46 18.11 -11.90
C ILE A 495 -49.06 17.28 -10.76
N ASP A 496 -48.87 17.69 -9.50
CA ASP A 496 -49.43 16.99 -8.33
C ASP A 496 -50.97 17.04 -8.27
N LYS A 497 -51.61 18.00 -8.97
CA LYS A 497 -53.06 18.25 -8.87
C LYS A 497 -53.88 17.84 -10.08
N ASN A 498 -53.31 17.81 -11.30
CA ASN A 498 -54.00 17.40 -12.53
C ASN A 498 -53.01 16.65 -13.44
N GLY A 499 -53.26 15.36 -13.70
CA GLY A 499 -52.34 14.50 -14.45
C GLY A 499 -52.27 14.72 -15.96
N ASP A 500 -53.20 15.48 -16.58
CA ASP A 500 -53.35 15.47 -18.05
C ASP A 500 -53.31 16.84 -18.75
N ASP A 501 -53.24 17.98 -18.04
CA ASP A 501 -53.44 19.31 -18.64
C ASP A 501 -52.27 20.29 -18.40
N VAL A 502 -51.03 19.85 -18.67
CA VAL A 502 -49.79 20.67 -18.52
C VAL A 502 -48.95 20.68 -19.80
N LYS A 503 -49.56 20.47 -20.97
CA LYS A 503 -48.85 20.54 -22.27
C LYS A 503 -48.85 21.92 -22.92
N THR A 504 -49.59 22.88 -22.38
CA THR A 504 -49.65 24.24 -22.91
C THR A 504 -49.00 25.21 -21.93
N ALA A 505 -47.82 25.72 -22.32
CA ALA A 505 -46.87 26.53 -21.58
C ALA A 505 -46.09 25.70 -20.54
N LEU A 506 -44.82 25.36 -20.79
CA LEU A 506 -43.72 26.33 -20.65
C LEU A 506 -42.48 25.86 -21.43
N ASP A 507 -41.92 26.72 -22.29
CA ASP A 507 -40.57 26.60 -22.85
C ASP A 507 -39.50 26.82 -21.75
N PHE A 508 -39.45 25.91 -20.75
CA PHE A 508 -38.52 26.01 -19.62
C PHE A 508 -37.07 25.72 -19.97
N ASP A 509 -36.86 24.85 -20.97
CA ASP A 509 -35.55 24.30 -21.36
C ASP A 509 -34.62 25.38 -21.97
N GLU A 510 -35.17 26.53 -22.37
CA GLU A 510 -34.40 27.64 -22.93
C GLU A 510 -33.89 28.63 -21.87
N SER A 511 -34.42 28.57 -20.63
CA SER A 511 -34.02 29.45 -19.54
C SER A 511 -32.55 29.23 -19.13
N VAL A 512 -31.82 30.34 -18.93
CA VAL A 512 -30.38 30.33 -18.62
C VAL A 512 -30.06 29.52 -17.35
N ALA A 513 -30.97 29.51 -16.37
CA ALA A 513 -30.78 28.77 -15.11
C ALA A 513 -30.81 27.23 -15.27
N CYS A 514 -31.61 26.68 -16.19
CA CYS A 514 -31.61 25.23 -16.49
C CYS A 514 -30.36 24.79 -17.27
N LYS A 515 -29.65 25.75 -17.88
CA LYS A 515 -28.39 25.49 -18.59
C LYS A 515 -27.18 25.47 -17.67
N THR A 516 -27.26 26.00 -16.45
CA THR A 516 -26.15 26.06 -15.50
C THR A 516 -26.31 25.16 -14.28
N ASP A 517 -27.55 24.94 -13.80
CA ASP A 517 -27.83 24.11 -12.63
C ASP A 517 -28.28 22.68 -13.05
N PRO A 518 -27.49 21.63 -12.74
CA PRO A 518 -27.82 20.27 -13.12
C PRO A 518 -29.07 19.72 -12.41
N TYR A 519 -29.37 20.14 -11.18
CA TYR A 519 -30.55 19.68 -10.43
C TYR A 519 -31.82 20.39 -10.91
N LEU A 520 -31.72 21.68 -11.24
CA LEU A 520 -32.84 22.40 -11.84
C LEU A 520 -33.19 21.84 -13.22
N ARG A 521 -32.18 21.47 -14.01
CA ARG A 521 -32.35 20.72 -15.26
C ARG A 521 -33.05 19.38 -15.04
N ALA A 522 -32.68 18.64 -14.00
CA ALA A 522 -33.31 17.36 -13.69
C ALA A 522 -34.79 17.51 -13.31
N ILE A 523 -35.10 18.51 -12.47
CA ILE A 523 -36.49 18.83 -12.08
C ILE A 523 -37.31 19.29 -13.29
N SER A 524 -36.75 20.13 -14.16
CA SER A 524 -37.45 20.60 -15.35
C SER A 524 -37.66 19.49 -16.39
N ALA A 525 -36.66 18.63 -16.62
CA ALA A 525 -36.78 17.47 -17.49
C ALA A 525 -37.94 16.56 -17.03
N ILE A 526 -38.02 16.23 -15.74
CA ILE A 526 -39.11 15.36 -15.25
C ILE A 526 -40.49 16.02 -15.34
N ILE A 527 -40.57 17.34 -15.17
CA ILE A 527 -41.81 18.11 -15.35
C ILE A 527 -42.24 18.09 -16.83
N ALA A 528 -41.30 18.19 -17.76
CA ALA A 528 -41.58 18.29 -19.19
C ALA A 528 -41.88 16.94 -19.85
N THR A 529 -41.07 15.91 -19.56
CA THR A 529 -41.09 14.63 -20.28
C THR A 529 -41.69 13.50 -19.46
N GLY A 530 -41.65 13.59 -18.13
CA GLY A 530 -42.01 12.50 -17.22
C GLY A 530 -41.09 11.27 -17.34
N ASN A 531 -39.96 11.38 -18.04
CA ASN A 531 -39.06 10.28 -18.34
C ASN A 531 -37.86 10.25 -17.38
N TRP A 532 -37.82 9.27 -16.49
CA TRP A 532 -36.74 9.09 -15.53
C TRP A 532 -35.38 8.71 -16.15
N ALA A 533 -35.38 8.18 -17.38
CA ALA A 533 -34.14 7.84 -18.07
C ALA A 533 -33.30 9.08 -18.39
N GLU A 534 -33.93 10.23 -18.67
CA GLU A 534 -33.22 11.48 -18.93
C GLU A 534 -32.40 11.94 -17.72
N ILE A 535 -32.90 11.69 -16.50
CA ILE A 535 -32.17 12.00 -15.26
C ILE A 535 -31.07 11.00 -14.99
N ALA A 536 -31.35 9.69 -15.17
CA ALA A 536 -30.35 8.63 -14.98
C ALA A 536 -29.16 8.78 -15.95
N ASP A 537 -29.39 9.27 -17.17
CA ASP A 537 -28.35 9.46 -18.19
C ASP A 537 -27.73 10.86 -18.18
N GLN A 538 -28.25 11.77 -17.36
CA GLN A 538 -27.69 13.12 -17.21
C GLN A 538 -26.34 13.10 -16.48
N LYS A 539 -25.25 13.02 -17.24
CA LYS A 539 -23.86 12.93 -16.72
C LYS A 539 -23.40 14.14 -15.89
N SER A 540 -24.12 15.27 -15.95
CA SER A 540 -23.85 16.44 -15.11
C SER A 540 -24.33 16.27 -13.66
N LEU A 541 -25.19 15.27 -13.37
CA LEU A 541 -25.61 14.90 -12.01
C LEU A 541 -24.62 13.92 -11.37
N PRO A 542 -24.47 13.93 -10.03
CA PRO A 542 -23.69 12.92 -9.33
C PRO A 542 -24.14 11.50 -9.63
N LEU A 543 -23.18 10.58 -9.80
CA LEU A 543 -23.46 9.16 -10.08
C LEU A 543 -24.38 8.53 -9.04
N ARG A 544 -24.26 8.95 -7.77
CA ARG A 544 -25.13 8.56 -6.68
C ARG A 544 -26.60 8.87 -6.93
N ASP A 545 -26.90 10.08 -7.38
CA ASP A 545 -28.27 10.53 -7.59
C ASP A 545 -28.87 9.88 -8.83
N ARG A 546 -28.07 9.74 -9.89
CA ARG A 546 -28.43 8.98 -11.10
C ARG A 546 -28.75 7.52 -10.76
N CYS A 547 -27.91 6.89 -9.93
CA CYS A 547 -28.10 5.52 -9.45
C CYS A 547 -29.37 5.39 -8.61
N PHE A 548 -29.63 6.34 -7.70
CA PHE A 548 -30.86 6.35 -6.90
C PHE A 548 -32.11 6.36 -7.78
N VAL A 549 -32.13 7.23 -8.81
CA VAL A 549 -33.24 7.34 -9.76
C VAL A 549 -33.39 6.05 -10.58
N ALA A 550 -32.29 5.51 -11.11
CA ALA A 550 -32.30 4.27 -11.88
C ALA A 550 -32.87 3.10 -11.04
N VAL A 551 -32.37 2.90 -9.82
CA VAL A 551 -32.83 1.82 -8.92
C VAL A 551 -34.33 1.93 -8.63
N ARG A 552 -34.83 3.16 -8.44
CA ARG A 552 -36.23 3.39 -8.07
C ARG A 552 -37.20 3.22 -9.22
N TYR A 553 -36.85 3.70 -10.42
CA TYR A 553 -37.82 3.88 -11.52
C TYR A 553 -37.60 2.95 -12.71
N PHE A 554 -36.42 2.36 -12.89
CA PHE A 554 -36.18 1.45 -14.02
C PHE A 554 -36.78 0.06 -13.77
N SER A 555 -37.15 -0.61 -14.85
CA SER A 555 -37.45 -2.05 -14.84
C SER A 555 -36.19 -2.86 -14.51
N ASP A 556 -36.36 -4.12 -14.09
CA ASP A 556 -35.22 -4.94 -13.65
C ASP A 556 -34.18 -5.13 -14.77
N ASP A 557 -34.63 -5.35 -16.01
CA ASP A 557 -33.77 -5.54 -17.17
C ASP A 557 -33.02 -4.25 -17.55
N ALA A 558 -33.75 -3.12 -17.57
CA ALA A 558 -33.15 -1.82 -17.87
C ALA A 558 -32.15 -1.39 -16.79
N LEU A 559 -32.47 -1.65 -15.52
CA LEU A 559 -31.57 -1.37 -14.39
C LEU A 559 -30.31 -2.21 -14.47
N THR A 560 -30.42 -3.50 -14.78
CA THR A 560 -29.27 -4.39 -14.92
C THR A 560 -28.34 -3.90 -16.04
N ALA A 561 -28.89 -3.64 -17.23
CA ALA A 561 -28.12 -3.12 -18.35
C ALA A 561 -27.45 -1.77 -18.04
N TRP A 562 -28.16 -0.87 -17.36
CA TRP A 562 -27.64 0.44 -16.97
C TRP A 562 -26.50 0.33 -15.95
N LEU A 563 -26.66 -0.51 -14.92
CA LEU A 563 -25.61 -0.70 -13.90
C LEU A 563 -24.35 -1.34 -14.51
N ASP A 564 -24.50 -2.34 -15.38
CA ASP A 564 -23.38 -2.97 -16.07
C ASP A 564 -22.60 -1.95 -16.92
N GLN A 565 -23.34 -1.09 -17.65
CA GLN A 565 -22.74 -0.02 -18.44
C GLN A 565 -22.00 1.01 -17.58
N GLU A 566 -22.58 1.46 -16.47
CA GLU A 566 -21.93 2.45 -15.59
C GLU A 566 -20.73 1.87 -14.83
N VAL A 567 -20.76 0.61 -14.41
CA VAL A 567 -19.59 -0.06 -13.81
C VAL A 567 -18.47 -0.19 -14.84
N ALA A 568 -18.77 -0.63 -16.06
CA ALA A 568 -17.78 -0.71 -17.12
C ALA A 568 -17.17 0.67 -17.43
N ALA A 569 -18.00 1.73 -17.49
CA ALA A 569 -17.54 3.10 -17.71
C ALA A 569 -16.69 3.65 -16.53
N ALA A 570 -17.06 3.34 -15.29
CA ALA A 570 -16.29 3.75 -14.11
C ALA A 570 -14.93 3.04 -14.04
N ILE A 571 -14.90 1.75 -14.36
CA ILE A 571 -13.65 0.99 -14.54
C ILE A 571 -12.83 1.61 -15.65
N ASP A 572 -13.44 1.95 -16.80
CA ASP A 572 -12.71 2.44 -17.95
C ASP A 572 -12.05 3.80 -17.70
N THR A 573 -12.79 4.70 -17.06
CA THR A 573 -12.34 6.06 -16.80
C THR A 573 -11.55 6.19 -15.50
N GLY A 574 -11.67 5.25 -14.56
CA GLY A 574 -11.14 5.40 -13.20
C GLY A 574 -11.94 6.38 -12.35
N ASP A 575 -13.25 6.50 -12.58
CA ASP A 575 -14.13 7.38 -11.80
C ASP A 575 -14.30 6.82 -10.38
N ILE A 576 -13.66 7.46 -9.41
CA ILE A 576 -13.70 7.01 -8.00
C ILE A 576 -15.11 7.04 -7.40
N LYS A 577 -16.05 7.81 -7.98
CA LYS A 577 -17.48 7.77 -7.61
C LYS A 577 -18.09 6.39 -7.83
N GLY A 578 -17.52 5.56 -8.70
CA GLY A 578 -17.95 4.18 -8.96
C GLY A 578 -17.96 3.29 -7.72
N ILE A 579 -17.33 3.71 -6.61
CA ILE A 579 -17.45 3.06 -5.30
C ILE A 579 -18.90 2.84 -4.88
N ILE A 580 -19.85 3.69 -5.28
CA ILE A 580 -21.27 3.47 -4.96
C ILE A 580 -21.86 2.24 -5.67
N LEU A 581 -21.37 1.95 -6.88
CA LEU A 581 -21.84 0.82 -7.67
C LEU A 581 -21.16 -0.47 -7.21
N THR A 582 -19.84 -0.44 -7.08
CA THR A 582 -19.04 -1.64 -6.79
C THR A 582 -18.99 -1.94 -5.29
N GLY A 583 -18.94 -0.91 -4.46
CA GLY A 583 -18.51 -1.01 -3.07
C GLY A 583 -17.01 -1.28 -2.97
N LEU A 584 -16.53 -1.67 -1.78
CA LEU A 584 -15.15 -2.08 -1.53
C LEU A 584 -14.93 -3.56 -1.92
N THR A 585 -15.19 -3.86 -3.20
CA THR A 585 -15.13 -5.21 -3.83
C THR A 585 -14.07 -5.25 -4.94
N ASP A 586 -13.83 -6.40 -5.59
CA ASP A 586 -12.77 -6.57 -6.60
C ASP A 586 -12.81 -5.53 -7.74
N PRO A 587 -13.98 -5.18 -8.34
CA PRO A 587 -14.04 -4.15 -9.38
C PRO A 587 -13.55 -2.76 -8.94
N LEU A 588 -13.59 -2.44 -7.64
CA LEU A 588 -13.05 -1.17 -7.15
C LEU A 588 -11.52 -1.11 -7.30
N VAL A 589 -10.81 -2.25 -7.21
CA VAL A 589 -9.36 -2.27 -7.40
C VAL A 589 -9.00 -1.82 -8.81
N ASP A 590 -9.82 -2.16 -9.81
CA ASP A 590 -9.65 -1.70 -11.18
C ASP A 590 -9.85 -0.19 -11.32
N ILE A 591 -10.93 0.35 -10.72
CA ILE A 591 -11.21 1.79 -10.69
C ILE A 591 -10.04 2.54 -10.04
N LEU A 592 -9.62 2.08 -8.85
CA LEU A 592 -8.53 2.70 -8.10
C LEU A 592 -7.18 2.60 -8.83
N ALA A 593 -6.92 1.51 -9.56
CA ALA A 593 -5.70 1.39 -10.35
C ALA A 593 -5.63 2.46 -11.45
N ARG A 594 -6.73 2.71 -12.16
CA ARG A 594 -6.79 3.79 -13.17
C ARG A 594 -6.76 5.18 -12.54
N TYR A 595 -7.48 5.37 -11.43
CA TYR A 595 -7.45 6.62 -10.66
C TYR A 595 -6.03 6.98 -10.18
N VAL A 596 -5.33 6.03 -9.56
CA VAL A 596 -3.94 6.20 -9.10
C VAL A 596 -3.01 6.45 -10.28
N HIS A 597 -3.19 5.76 -11.40
CA HIS A 597 -2.40 5.99 -12.61
C HIS A 597 -2.55 7.43 -13.15
N LYS A 598 -3.76 8.00 -13.13
CA LYS A 598 -4.04 9.35 -13.61
C LYS A 598 -3.59 10.45 -12.63
N PHE A 599 -3.89 10.29 -11.34
CA PHE A 599 -3.80 11.37 -10.35
C PHE A 599 -2.76 11.16 -9.25
N ASN A 600 -2.09 10.01 -9.22
CA ASN A 600 -1.03 9.66 -8.26
C ASN A 600 -1.46 9.71 -6.78
N ASP A 601 -2.76 9.68 -6.48
CA ASP A 601 -3.29 9.63 -5.11
C ASP A 601 -3.30 8.19 -4.57
N THR A 602 -2.10 7.68 -4.32
CA THR A 602 -1.88 6.36 -3.72
C THR A 602 -2.35 6.29 -2.26
N GLN A 603 -2.42 7.44 -1.56
CA GLN A 603 -2.83 7.50 -0.15
C GLN A 603 -4.30 7.12 0.00
N THR A 604 -5.20 7.77 -0.76
CA THR A 604 -6.64 7.48 -0.71
C THR A 604 -6.91 6.02 -1.10
N ALA A 605 -6.29 5.54 -2.18
CA ALA A 605 -6.45 4.16 -2.62
C ALA A 605 -5.95 3.15 -1.56
N ALA A 606 -4.78 3.38 -0.95
CA ALA A 606 -4.25 2.50 0.09
C ALA A 606 -5.12 2.48 1.36
N LEU A 607 -5.73 3.61 1.74
CA LEU A 607 -6.63 3.70 2.88
C LEU A 607 -7.96 2.97 2.62
N LEU A 608 -8.58 3.16 1.45
CA LEU A 608 -9.79 2.44 1.05
C LEU A 608 -9.53 0.94 0.98
N LEU A 609 -8.49 0.52 0.25
CA LEU A 609 -8.18 -0.91 0.08
C LEU A 609 -7.75 -1.59 1.38
N SER A 610 -7.16 -0.88 2.34
CA SER A 610 -6.83 -1.46 3.65
C SER A 610 -8.06 -1.82 4.50
N THR A 611 -9.27 -1.43 4.08
CA THR A 611 -10.52 -1.83 4.74
C THR A 611 -10.98 -3.22 4.30
N CYS A 612 -10.67 -3.62 3.07
CA CYS A 612 -11.15 -4.84 2.44
C CYS A 612 -10.05 -5.84 2.05
N ALA A 613 -8.83 -5.40 1.74
CA ALA A 613 -7.70 -6.27 1.40
C ALA A 613 -6.74 -6.44 2.59
N PRO A 614 -6.29 -7.66 2.94
CA PRO A 614 -6.55 -8.95 2.29
C PRO A 614 -7.72 -9.74 2.93
N ARG A 615 -8.74 -9.05 3.45
CA ARG A 615 -9.87 -9.69 4.17
C ARG A 615 -10.87 -10.34 3.21
N PHE A 616 -11.31 -9.58 2.22
CA PHE A 616 -12.32 -9.95 1.22
C PHE A 616 -11.72 -10.00 -0.20
N ILE A 617 -10.67 -9.22 -0.43
CA ILE A 617 -10.02 -9.07 -1.74
C ILE A 617 -8.58 -9.57 -1.62
N ASP A 618 -8.16 -10.46 -2.50
CA ASP A 618 -6.77 -10.91 -2.64
C ASP A 618 -6.21 -10.47 -4.00
N ASP A 619 -5.83 -9.19 -4.09
CA ASP A 619 -5.27 -8.60 -5.30
C ASP A 619 -3.86 -8.02 -5.02
N ILE A 620 -2.90 -8.40 -5.87
CA ILE A 620 -1.51 -7.93 -5.78
C ILE A 620 -1.39 -6.42 -5.88
N ARG A 621 -2.27 -5.76 -6.64
CA ARG A 621 -2.30 -4.30 -6.82
C ARG A 621 -2.67 -3.59 -5.52
N ALA A 622 -3.56 -4.16 -4.71
CA ALA A 622 -3.88 -3.61 -3.39
C ALA A 622 -2.65 -3.64 -2.47
N THR A 623 -1.90 -4.75 -2.50
CA THR A 623 -0.61 -4.86 -1.78
C THR A 623 0.42 -3.88 -2.32
N ALA A 624 0.49 -3.69 -3.63
CA ALA A 624 1.38 -2.74 -4.28
C ALA A 624 1.08 -1.30 -3.89
N MET A 625 -0.18 -0.86 -3.93
CA MET A 625 -0.60 0.50 -3.52
C MET A 625 -0.33 0.74 -2.04
N ARG A 626 -0.61 -0.25 -1.19
CA ARG A 626 -0.25 -0.19 0.24
C ARG A 626 1.25 0.00 0.42
N ASN A 627 2.07 -0.78 -0.25
CA ASN A 627 3.53 -0.66 -0.17
C ASN A 627 4.01 0.67 -0.75
N ALA A 628 3.43 1.15 -1.85
CA ALA A 628 3.74 2.45 -2.43
C ALA A 628 3.52 3.59 -1.43
N TYR A 629 2.39 3.60 -0.71
CA TYR A 629 2.14 4.61 0.32
C TYR A 629 3.11 4.47 1.52
N ARG A 630 3.43 3.24 1.94
CA ARG A 630 4.44 3.00 3.00
C ARG A 630 5.82 3.49 2.57
N HIS A 631 6.21 3.23 1.33
CA HIS A 631 7.48 3.68 0.76
C HIS A 631 7.50 5.20 0.63
N TYR A 632 6.39 5.84 0.24
CA TYR A 632 6.24 7.29 0.24
C TYR A 632 6.49 7.88 1.64
N LEU A 633 5.81 7.38 2.67
CA LEU A 633 6.02 7.86 4.05
C LEU A 633 7.45 7.57 4.54
N GLN A 634 8.01 6.41 4.20
CA GLN A 634 9.40 6.09 4.52
C GLN A 634 10.37 7.06 3.85
N ARG A 635 10.12 7.40 2.59
CA ARG A 635 10.89 8.35 1.77
C ARG A 635 10.91 9.73 2.39
N HIS A 636 9.77 10.20 2.88
CA HIS A 636 9.66 11.47 3.60
C HIS A 636 10.05 11.39 5.09
N ARG A 637 10.63 10.27 5.54
CA ARG A 637 11.01 10.03 6.95
C ARG A 637 9.86 10.24 7.94
N ALA A 638 8.63 10.07 7.44
CA ALA A 638 7.37 10.17 8.17
C ALA A 638 7.11 8.87 8.97
N PHE A 639 8.11 8.41 9.73
CA PHE A 639 8.10 7.10 10.40
C PHE A 639 6.94 6.94 11.36
N PHE A 640 6.57 8.03 12.06
CA PHE A 640 5.44 8.03 12.96
C PHE A 640 4.11 7.78 12.24
N PHE A 641 3.89 8.46 11.11
CA PHE A 641 2.69 8.27 10.29
C PHE A 641 2.67 6.89 9.65
N ARG A 642 3.82 6.39 9.18
CA ARG A 642 3.97 5.02 8.67
C ARG A 642 3.63 3.98 9.73
N ALA A 643 4.17 4.12 10.95
CA ALA A 643 3.92 3.19 12.04
C ALA A 643 2.43 3.17 12.44
N LYS A 644 1.80 4.36 12.51
CA LYS A 644 0.34 4.47 12.75
C LYS A 644 -0.47 3.78 11.66
N PHE A 645 -0.15 4.04 10.39
CA PHE A 645 -0.79 3.40 9.26
C PHE A 645 -0.63 1.87 9.32
N ASP A 646 0.58 1.36 9.58
CA ASP A 646 0.84 -0.08 9.67
C ASP A 646 0.04 -0.74 10.80
N VAL A 647 -0.05 -0.09 11.97
CA VAL A 647 -0.84 -0.59 13.12
C VAL A 647 -2.34 -0.60 12.81
N GLU A 648 -2.88 0.51 12.30
CA GLU A 648 -4.32 0.65 12.01
C GLU A 648 -4.75 -0.26 10.85
N SER A 649 -3.94 -0.37 9.78
CA SER A 649 -4.15 -1.29 8.66
C SER A 649 -4.13 -2.75 9.12
N THR A 650 -3.18 -3.13 9.99
CA THR A 650 -3.13 -4.50 10.55
C THR A 650 -4.37 -4.80 11.40
N LEU A 651 -4.85 -3.82 12.18
CA LEU A 651 -6.06 -3.98 12.99
C LEU A 651 -7.30 -4.23 12.12
N ARG A 652 -7.42 -3.51 10.99
CA ARG A 652 -8.53 -3.65 10.05
C ARG A 652 -8.46 -4.94 9.21
N SER A 653 -7.27 -5.49 9.00
CA SER A 653 -7.07 -6.77 8.31
C SER A 653 -7.60 -8.00 9.06
N LYS A 654 -8.10 -7.83 10.30
CA LYS A 654 -8.58 -8.95 11.10
C LYS A 654 -9.82 -9.58 10.49
N HIS A 655 -9.74 -10.88 10.23
CA HIS A 655 -10.86 -11.73 9.83
C HIS A 655 -11.05 -12.84 10.87
N HIS A 656 -12.26 -13.01 11.39
CA HIS A 656 -12.56 -13.93 12.51
C HIS A 656 -11.59 -13.82 13.70
N GLY A 657 -11.17 -12.60 14.05
CA GLY A 657 -10.25 -12.32 15.15
C GLY A 657 -8.77 -12.58 14.86
N ARG A 658 -8.41 -13.08 13.67
CA ARG A 658 -7.02 -13.28 13.23
C ARG A 658 -6.61 -12.21 12.20
N PRO A 659 -5.51 -11.46 12.42
CA PRO A 659 -4.96 -10.58 11.38
C PRO A 659 -4.54 -11.40 10.16
N THR A 660 -5.04 -11.03 8.98
CA THR A 660 -4.60 -11.61 7.69
C THR A 660 -3.25 -11.00 7.26
N VAL A 661 -2.99 -9.76 7.67
CA VAL A 661 -1.68 -9.13 7.54
C VAL A 661 -0.85 -9.49 8.77
N PRO A 662 0.34 -10.08 8.59
CA PRO A 662 1.19 -10.40 9.73
C PRO A 662 1.63 -9.10 10.43
N PRO A 663 1.49 -9.00 11.76
CA PRO A 663 2.05 -7.87 12.48
C PRO A 663 3.56 -7.84 12.27
N PRO A 664 4.17 -6.64 12.18
CA PRO A 664 5.62 -6.54 12.06
C PRO A 664 6.29 -7.33 13.20
N SER A 665 7.29 -8.13 12.86
CA SER A 665 8.06 -8.88 13.85
C SER A 665 8.61 -7.93 14.91
N ARG A 666 8.59 -8.35 16.18
CA ARG A 666 9.17 -7.56 17.27
C ARG A 666 10.64 -7.28 16.94
N GLN A 667 10.98 -6.03 16.67
CA GLN A 667 12.35 -5.61 16.33
C GLN A 667 13.26 -5.59 17.56
N ILE A 668 12.68 -5.51 18.76
CA ILE A 668 13.39 -5.48 20.04
C ILE A 668 12.78 -6.53 20.96
N GLY A 669 13.59 -7.50 21.37
CA GLY A 669 13.26 -8.50 22.39
C GLY A 669 13.95 -8.16 23.70
N LEU A 670 13.22 -8.17 24.82
CA LEU A 670 13.84 -8.07 26.13
C LEU A 670 14.57 -9.38 26.43
N ARG A 671 15.80 -9.29 26.93
CA ARG A 671 16.61 -10.43 27.40
C ARG A 671 16.94 -10.27 28.88
N CYS A 672 17.07 -11.40 29.56
CA CYS A 672 17.49 -11.39 30.96
C CYS A 672 18.96 -10.99 31.05
N VAL A 673 19.28 -9.88 31.73
CA VAL A 673 20.66 -9.40 31.92
C VAL A 673 21.59 -10.43 32.58
N TYR A 674 21.03 -11.42 33.28
CA TYR A 674 21.80 -12.44 33.99
C TYR A 674 22.04 -13.74 33.20
N CYS A 675 21.16 -14.10 32.27
CA CYS A 675 21.26 -15.40 31.55
C CYS A 675 20.96 -15.31 30.05
N ASP A 676 20.75 -14.10 29.54
CA ASP A 676 20.42 -13.77 28.14
C ASP A 676 19.21 -14.49 27.54
N ALA A 677 18.45 -15.23 28.34
CA ALA A 677 17.20 -15.83 27.91
C ALA A 677 16.20 -14.76 27.47
N GLU A 678 15.57 -14.97 26.31
CA GLU A 678 14.56 -14.08 25.76
C GLU A 678 13.26 -14.14 26.58
N PHE A 679 12.70 -12.97 26.91
CA PHE A 679 11.41 -12.87 27.57
C PHE A 679 10.27 -13.08 26.56
N LYS A 680 9.67 -14.27 26.56
CA LYS A 680 8.39 -14.51 25.87
C LYS A 680 7.24 -13.96 26.71
N ALA A 681 6.63 -12.85 26.27
CA ALA A 681 5.58 -12.14 27.01
C ALA A 681 4.35 -13.01 27.36
N GLU A 682 4.08 -14.09 26.62
CA GLU A 682 2.98 -15.03 26.91
C GLU A 682 3.19 -15.85 28.19
N ALA A 683 4.42 -16.01 28.69
CA ALA A 683 4.73 -16.90 29.81
C ALA A 683 4.44 -16.30 31.21
N LEU A 684 3.96 -15.06 31.30
CA LEU A 684 3.81 -14.30 32.55
C LEU A 684 2.37 -13.81 32.82
N SER A 685 1.39 -14.20 32.01
CA SER A 685 -0.01 -13.87 32.30
C SER A 685 -0.51 -14.77 33.43
N PRO A 686 -1.01 -14.24 34.56
CA PRO A 686 -1.71 -15.08 35.53
C PRO A 686 -2.95 -15.69 34.87
N PRO A 687 -3.32 -16.95 35.17
CA PRO A 687 -4.57 -17.51 34.69
C PRO A 687 -5.71 -16.67 35.24
N HIS A 688 -6.48 -16.04 34.34
CA HIS A 688 -7.73 -15.39 34.70
C HIS A 688 -8.62 -16.41 35.41
N THR A 689 -9.09 -16.07 36.61
CA THR A 689 -10.15 -16.78 37.32
C THR A 689 -11.41 -16.74 36.46
N ALA A 690 -11.62 -17.77 35.66
CA ALA A 690 -12.88 -17.98 34.96
C ALA A 690 -13.97 -18.13 36.03
N THR A 691 -14.89 -17.17 36.07
CA THR A 691 -16.08 -17.23 36.89
C THR A 691 -16.95 -18.36 36.34
N ALA A 692 -16.94 -19.50 37.02
CA ALA A 692 -17.74 -20.66 36.65
C ALA A 692 -19.23 -20.30 36.79
N THR A 693 -19.90 -20.03 35.68
CA THR A 693 -21.36 -20.01 35.62
C THR A 693 -21.82 -21.47 35.55
N THR A 694 -22.38 -21.94 36.65
CA THR A 694 -23.03 -23.25 36.77
C THR A 694 -24.14 -23.39 35.74
N THR A 695 -23.97 -24.31 34.79
CA THR A 695 -25.07 -24.95 34.06
C THR A 695 -25.04 -26.44 34.38
N THR A 696 -26.04 -26.85 35.14
CA THR A 696 -26.37 -28.23 35.48
C THR A 696 -26.77 -28.98 34.22
N THR A 697 -26.06 -30.07 33.91
CA THR A 697 -26.59 -31.15 33.08
C THR A 697 -26.21 -32.49 33.70
N THR A 698 -27.25 -33.28 33.91
CA THR A 698 -27.32 -34.56 34.62
C THR A 698 -26.58 -35.67 33.87
N SER A 699 -25.79 -36.45 34.62
CA SER A 699 -25.12 -37.67 34.17
C SER A 699 -26.08 -38.86 34.13
N SER A 700 -26.02 -39.64 33.04
CA SER A 700 -26.41 -41.05 33.04
C SER A 700 -25.38 -41.87 32.25
N THR A 701 -24.92 -42.91 32.92
CA THR A 701 -23.86 -43.88 32.64
C THR A 701 -24.22 -44.88 31.54
N ALA A 702 -23.27 -45.24 30.65
CA ALA A 702 -23.19 -46.59 30.02
C ALA A 702 -21.88 -46.84 29.24
N ILE A 703 -21.01 -47.70 29.82
CA ILE A 703 -20.25 -48.85 29.28
C ILE A 703 -20.01 -48.94 27.74
N PRO A 704 -18.76 -49.12 27.26
CA PRO A 704 -18.47 -49.52 25.87
C PRO A 704 -18.45 -51.05 25.67
N PRO A 705 -18.96 -51.60 24.55
CA PRO A 705 -18.82 -53.02 24.20
C PRO A 705 -17.58 -53.29 23.31
N PRO A 706 -17.15 -54.57 23.16
CA PRO A 706 -15.83 -54.96 22.70
C PRO A 706 -15.75 -55.38 21.21
N LEU A 707 -14.51 -55.55 20.76
CA LEU A 707 -14.05 -56.06 19.46
C LEU A 707 -14.74 -57.36 18.99
N ARG A 708 -14.88 -57.49 17.66
CA ARG A 708 -15.03 -58.77 16.96
C ARG A 708 -14.23 -58.80 15.66
N THR A 709 -13.81 -60.02 15.31
CA THR A 709 -12.70 -60.45 14.43
C THR A 709 -13.18 -61.07 13.10
N GLY A 710 -12.24 -61.18 12.13
CA GLY A 710 -12.25 -62.08 10.96
C GLY A 710 -12.59 -61.39 9.61
N SER A 711 -11.94 -61.60 8.46
CA SER A 711 -11.03 -62.67 7.96
C SER A 711 -10.23 -62.21 6.71
N SER A 712 -8.90 -62.42 6.69
CA SER A 712 -8.12 -63.31 5.78
C SER A 712 -8.05 -63.01 4.27
N GLY A 713 -6.82 -62.78 3.80
CA GLY A 713 -6.38 -62.85 2.39
C GLY A 713 -4.85 -62.72 2.30
N MET A 714 -4.17 -63.78 1.88
CA MET A 714 -2.71 -64.03 1.91
C MET A 714 -1.89 -63.19 0.90
N GLY A 715 -0.57 -63.04 1.15
CA GLY A 715 0.40 -62.90 0.05
C GLY A 715 1.73 -62.16 0.29
N MET A 716 2.68 -62.81 0.98
CA MET A 716 4.15 -62.90 0.73
C MET A 716 5.04 -61.67 0.37
N GLY A 717 6.10 -61.51 1.18
CA GLY A 717 7.44 -60.98 0.82
C GLY A 717 7.71 -59.54 1.29
N GLY A 718 8.76 -59.17 2.02
CA GLY A 718 10.00 -59.80 2.48
C GLY A 718 10.84 -58.71 3.20
N PHE A 719 11.68 -59.13 4.13
CA PHE A 719 12.26 -58.37 5.24
C PHE A 719 13.35 -57.31 4.93
N LYS A 720 13.30 -56.24 5.75
CA LYS A 720 14.29 -55.36 6.43
C LYS A 720 15.80 -55.28 6.02
N PRO A 721 16.43 -54.10 6.27
CA PRO A 721 17.87 -53.84 6.16
C PRO A 721 18.64 -54.06 7.48
N THR A 722 19.95 -54.34 7.41
CA THR A 722 20.95 -53.97 8.45
C THR A 722 22.41 -54.04 7.92
N PRO A 723 23.38 -53.36 8.59
CA PRO A 723 24.69 -52.93 8.08
C PRO A 723 25.87 -53.77 8.59
N THR A 724 27.09 -53.52 8.08
CA THR A 724 28.39 -53.64 8.80
C THR A 724 29.57 -53.27 7.89
N GLY A 725 30.62 -52.63 8.44
CA GLY A 725 31.95 -52.62 7.81
C GLY A 725 32.94 -51.57 8.33
N THR A 726 33.88 -52.01 9.18
CA THR A 726 34.92 -51.31 9.96
C THR A 726 36.32 -51.25 9.31
N GLY A 727 37.20 -50.31 9.73
CA GLY A 727 38.62 -50.63 10.04
C GLY A 727 39.79 -49.67 9.66
N ASN A 728 40.50 -49.17 10.71
CA ASN A 728 41.94 -48.82 10.87
C ASN A 728 42.55 -47.54 10.23
N GLY A 729 43.49 -46.76 10.82
CA GLY A 729 44.19 -46.75 12.14
C GLY A 729 45.35 -45.69 12.21
N GLY A 730 45.76 -45.24 13.43
CA GLY A 730 47.05 -44.62 13.92
C GLY A 730 47.74 -43.45 13.18
N THR A 731 48.33 -42.38 13.77
CA THR A 731 49.27 -42.30 14.91
C THR A 731 49.64 -40.83 15.29
N THR A 732 49.90 -40.62 16.60
CA THR A 732 50.66 -39.60 17.40
C THR A 732 51.39 -38.37 16.81
N THR A 733 51.34 -37.21 17.51
CA THR A 733 52.49 -36.56 18.23
C THR A 733 52.07 -35.39 19.14
N THR A 734 52.77 -35.27 20.28
CA THR A 734 52.67 -34.32 21.41
C THR A 734 53.67 -33.14 21.31
N GLY A 735 53.38 -32.00 21.95
CA GLY A 735 54.35 -30.93 22.24
C GLY A 735 53.86 -29.94 23.32
N THR A 736 54.64 -29.81 24.40
CA THR A 736 54.38 -29.03 25.64
C THR A 736 55.37 -27.85 25.75
N THR A 737 55.15 -26.93 26.72
CA THR A 737 56.04 -25.87 27.31
C THR A 737 55.89 -24.46 26.69
N THR A 738 55.88 -23.31 27.39
CA THR A 738 56.13 -22.89 28.80
C THR A 738 55.64 -21.42 28.97
N ALA A 739 55.39 -20.97 30.20
CA ALA A 739 54.80 -19.66 30.55
C ALA A 739 55.79 -18.62 31.16
N VAL A 740 55.25 -17.42 31.49
CA VAL A 740 55.68 -16.39 32.50
C VAL A 740 56.42 -15.12 31.98
N PRO A 741 56.24 -13.87 32.52
CA PRO A 741 55.24 -13.28 33.46
C PRO A 741 54.53 -11.96 33.00
N THR A 742 53.48 -11.60 33.74
CA THR A 742 52.73 -10.31 33.85
C THR A 742 53.47 -9.18 34.61
N PRO A 743 52.99 -7.90 34.56
CA PRO A 743 52.15 -7.39 35.67
C PRO A 743 50.94 -6.49 35.25
N THR A 744 49.78 -6.85 35.81
CA THR A 744 48.76 -6.04 36.53
C THR A 744 48.16 -4.75 35.93
N SER A 745 46.85 -4.74 35.65
CA SER A 745 45.81 -4.15 36.54
C SER A 745 44.37 -4.22 35.97
N THR A 746 43.47 -4.77 36.81
CA THR A 746 41.99 -4.60 36.90
C THR A 746 41.06 -4.95 35.71
N PRO A 747 40.28 -6.05 35.77
CA PRO A 747 39.19 -6.29 34.84
C PRO A 747 37.78 -6.09 35.44
N ALA A 748 36.88 -5.68 34.54
CA ALA A 748 35.43 -5.68 34.62
C ALA A 748 34.83 -7.08 34.84
N PRO A 749 33.59 -7.20 35.35
CA PRO A 749 32.97 -8.51 35.58
C PRO A 749 32.60 -9.18 34.25
N THR A 750 33.24 -10.31 33.97
CA THR A 750 32.90 -11.22 32.86
C THR A 750 31.91 -12.30 33.32
N PRO A 751 31.06 -12.83 32.41
CA PRO A 751 30.06 -13.84 32.73
C PRO A 751 30.73 -15.21 32.93
N ARG A 752 30.50 -15.85 34.08
CA ARG A 752 30.92 -17.23 34.35
C ARG A 752 29.82 -18.21 33.92
N THR A 753 30.11 -18.98 32.87
CA THR A 753 29.45 -20.24 32.58
C THR A 753 30.29 -21.37 33.14
N GLU A 754 29.94 -21.88 34.32
CA GLU A 754 30.25 -23.27 34.70
C GLU A 754 29.01 -23.86 35.39
N ALA A 755 28.34 -24.72 34.65
CA ALA A 755 27.25 -25.56 35.13
C ALA A 755 27.80 -26.55 36.17
N ARG A 756 27.54 -26.29 37.44
CA ARG A 756 27.54 -27.32 38.48
C ARG A 756 26.10 -27.58 38.87
N ALA A 757 25.49 -28.56 38.19
CA ALA A 757 24.22 -29.13 38.56
C ALA A 757 24.40 -29.90 39.89
N HIS A 758 24.32 -29.18 41.01
CA HIS A 758 23.82 -29.77 42.24
C HIS A 758 22.31 -29.60 42.25
N GLN A 759 21.63 -30.73 42.29
CA GLN A 759 20.20 -30.92 42.45
C GLN A 759 19.74 -30.28 43.76
N GLN A 760 19.59 -28.96 43.79
CA GLN A 760 18.84 -28.26 44.82
C GLN A 760 17.36 -28.45 44.50
N GLN A 761 16.63 -29.10 45.39
CA GLN A 761 15.17 -29.14 45.35
C GLN A 761 14.66 -27.72 45.10
N ALA A 762 13.86 -27.54 44.04
CA ALA A 762 13.31 -26.24 43.69
C ALA A 762 12.53 -25.69 44.89
N ASN A 763 12.98 -24.56 45.43
CA ASN A 763 12.30 -23.95 46.55
C ASN A 763 10.90 -23.52 46.05
N PRO A 764 9.79 -24.01 46.64
CA PRO A 764 8.44 -23.66 46.20
C PRO A 764 8.17 -22.14 46.26
N TYR A 765 8.95 -21.41 47.06
CA TYR A 765 8.96 -19.95 47.05
C TYR A 765 9.51 -19.39 45.72
N THR A 766 10.62 -19.93 45.21
CA THR A 766 11.22 -19.49 43.93
C THR A 766 10.33 -19.81 42.72
N GLU A 767 9.60 -20.93 42.75
CA GLU A 767 8.61 -21.26 41.72
C GLU A 767 7.40 -20.33 41.76
N LYS A 768 6.89 -19.99 42.97
CA LYS A 768 5.85 -18.97 43.13
C LYS A 768 6.32 -17.58 42.67
N MET A 769 7.57 -17.22 42.89
CA MET A 769 8.11 -15.94 42.42
C MET A 769 8.24 -15.89 40.89
N VAL A 770 8.59 -17.00 40.25
CA VAL A 770 8.56 -17.11 38.79
C VAL A 770 7.13 -17.08 38.26
N ALA A 771 6.20 -17.80 38.88
CA ALA A 771 4.78 -17.82 38.49
C ALA A 771 4.11 -16.45 38.67
N SER A 772 4.50 -15.69 39.70
CA SER A 772 4.08 -14.29 39.92
C SER A 772 4.88 -13.28 39.09
N GLY A 773 5.78 -13.74 38.21
CA GLY A 773 6.60 -12.93 37.32
C GLY A 773 7.61 -11.99 37.97
N ILE A 774 7.97 -12.25 39.23
CA ILE A 774 8.96 -11.50 39.99
C ILE A 774 10.40 -11.94 39.64
N SER A 775 10.56 -13.18 39.16
CA SER A 775 11.85 -13.78 38.83
C SER A 775 11.88 -14.38 37.42
N CYS A 776 13.05 -14.40 36.80
CA CYS A 776 13.30 -14.99 35.49
C CYS A 776 12.97 -16.50 35.50
N PRO A 777 12.21 -17.00 34.51
CA PRO A 777 11.86 -18.42 34.44
C PRO A 777 13.07 -19.33 34.22
N SER A 778 14.11 -18.84 33.52
CA SER A 778 15.31 -19.60 33.17
C SER A 778 16.36 -19.62 34.28
N CYS A 779 16.75 -18.46 34.82
CA CYS A 779 17.82 -18.37 35.83
C CYS A 779 17.35 -18.08 37.25
N LYS A 780 16.03 -17.90 37.46
CA LYS A 780 15.39 -17.63 38.77
C LYS A 780 15.81 -16.33 39.45
N GLN A 781 16.63 -15.49 38.80
CA GLN A 781 17.01 -14.17 39.30
C GLN A 781 15.86 -13.16 39.24
N HIS A 782 15.85 -12.22 40.19
CA HIS A 782 14.83 -11.17 40.26
C HIS A 782 14.84 -10.24 39.04
N LEU A 783 13.65 -9.89 38.56
CA LEU A 783 13.50 -8.94 37.46
C LEU A 783 13.71 -7.48 37.92
N PRO A 784 14.12 -6.58 37.01
CA PRO A 784 14.33 -5.17 37.34
C PRO A 784 13.06 -4.52 37.87
N ARG A 785 13.21 -3.73 38.94
CA ARG A 785 12.12 -2.98 39.58
C ARG A 785 12.20 -1.51 39.23
N CYS A 786 11.04 -0.87 39.11
CA CYS A 786 10.95 0.56 38.92
C CYS A 786 11.52 1.26 40.16
N VAL A 787 12.46 2.19 39.99
CA VAL A 787 13.06 2.92 41.12
C VAL A 787 12.08 3.84 41.87
N VAL A 788 10.93 4.15 41.27
CA VAL A 788 9.88 4.99 41.88
C VAL A 788 8.89 4.17 42.70
N CYS A 789 8.30 3.10 42.13
CA CYS A 789 7.26 2.31 42.81
C CYS A 789 7.73 0.94 43.32
N LEU A 790 8.97 0.55 43.04
CA LEU A 790 9.59 -0.71 43.45
C LEU A 790 8.90 -1.99 42.94
N GLU A 791 7.93 -1.85 42.03
CA GLU A 791 7.28 -2.95 41.33
C GLU A 791 8.09 -3.40 40.12
N VAL A 792 7.91 -4.65 39.71
CA VAL A 792 8.61 -5.26 38.56
C VAL A 792 8.11 -4.66 37.25
N VAL A 793 9.05 -4.22 36.43
CA VAL A 793 8.78 -3.53 35.17
C VAL A 793 8.53 -4.55 34.05
N GLY A 794 7.58 -4.28 33.16
CA GLY A 794 7.21 -5.20 32.07
C GLY A 794 5.98 -6.08 32.36
N MET A 795 5.39 -5.96 33.56
CA MET A 795 4.16 -6.66 33.96
C MET A 795 2.99 -5.68 34.14
N SER A 796 1.77 -6.19 34.10
CA SER A 796 0.59 -5.40 34.49
C SER A 796 0.63 -5.14 35.99
N ARG A 797 0.77 -3.86 36.38
CA ARG A 797 0.59 -3.42 37.76
C ARG A 797 -0.81 -3.81 38.24
N SER A 798 -0.91 -4.43 39.41
CA SER A 798 -2.21 -4.70 40.05
C SER A 798 -2.90 -3.36 40.30
N ALA A 799 -4.16 -3.22 39.90
CA ALA A 799 -4.93 -1.98 40.07
C ALA A 799 -5.34 -1.71 41.54
N VAL A 800 -4.46 -2.00 42.50
CA VAL A 800 -4.70 -1.93 43.93
C VAL A 800 -3.60 -1.09 44.55
N GLY A 801 -3.90 0.18 44.83
CA GLY A 801 -2.95 1.10 45.46
C GLY A 801 -3.14 2.60 45.21
N ALA A 802 -4.30 3.07 44.74
CA ALA A 802 -4.67 4.47 44.90
C ALA A 802 -5.34 4.66 46.27
N GLY A 803 -4.54 4.59 47.34
CA GLY A 803 -5.00 4.77 48.71
C GLY A 803 -3.93 5.50 49.51
N GLY A 804 -4.06 6.83 49.60
CA GLY A 804 -3.13 7.68 50.34
C GLY A 804 -3.35 9.18 50.17
N SER A 805 -4.49 9.67 50.66
CA SER A 805 -4.83 11.03 51.09
C SER A 805 -4.80 12.23 50.11
N GLY A 806 -6.01 12.71 49.77
CA GLY A 806 -6.36 14.12 49.93
C GLY A 806 -6.66 14.93 48.66
N GLY A 807 -7.93 14.94 48.21
CA GLY A 807 -8.43 15.95 47.27
C GLY A 807 -9.46 15.42 46.28
N SER A 808 -10.72 15.28 46.73
CA SER A 808 -11.87 15.02 45.87
C SER A 808 -12.07 16.18 44.88
N GLY A 809 -11.67 15.97 43.63
CA GLY A 809 -12.03 16.80 42.49
C GLY A 809 -12.53 15.89 41.38
N SER A 810 -13.85 15.79 41.24
CA SER A 810 -14.51 15.11 40.13
C SER A 810 -14.10 15.76 38.81
N GLY A 811 -13.22 15.09 38.06
CA GLY A 811 -12.82 15.47 36.71
C GLY A 811 -13.09 14.32 35.75
N SER A 812 -14.06 14.52 34.86
CA SER A 812 -14.50 13.62 33.80
C SER A 812 -13.36 13.41 32.77
N GLY A 813 -12.45 12.49 33.04
CA GLY A 813 -11.40 12.09 32.10
C GLY A 813 -11.92 11.09 31.07
N SER A 814 -11.89 11.46 29.79
CA SER A 814 -12.20 10.59 28.64
C SER A 814 -11.51 9.21 28.74
N GLY A 815 -12.21 8.14 28.36
CA GLY A 815 -11.74 6.75 28.51
C GLY A 815 -10.42 6.41 27.78
N SER A 816 -9.93 7.28 26.89
CA SER A 816 -8.66 7.12 26.18
C SER A 816 -7.42 7.34 27.05
N ASP A 817 -7.48 8.26 28.03
CA ASP A 817 -6.31 8.65 28.82
C ASP A 817 -5.96 7.61 29.89
N ALA A 818 -6.99 7.02 30.52
CA ALA A 818 -6.82 5.93 31.48
C ALA A 818 -6.23 4.67 30.82
N GLU A 819 -6.62 4.41 29.56
CA GLU A 819 -6.11 3.29 28.78
C GLU A 819 -4.66 3.52 28.29
N ALA A 820 -4.34 4.75 27.86
CA ALA A 820 -2.97 5.13 27.54
C ALA A 820 -2.05 4.98 28.76
N ARG A 821 -2.49 5.45 29.94
CA ARG A 821 -1.75 5.32 31.20
C ARG A 821 -1.53 3.86 31.61
N ARG A 822 -2.53 2.99 31.38
CA ARG A 822 -2.38 1.53 31.58
C ARG A 822 -1.35 0.89 30.65
N ARG A 823 -1.25 1.33 29.40
CA ARG A 823 -0.26 0.81 28.44
C ARG A 823 1.16 1.28 28.77
N THR A 824 1.32 2.55 29.15
CA THR A 824 2.63 3.09 29.55
C THR A 824 3.11 2.51 30.88
N ALA A 825 2.20 2.17 31.80
CA ALA A 825 2.53 1.52 33.08
C ALA A 825 3.18 0.14 32.93
N ARG A 826 3.03 -0.53 31.78
CA ARG A 826 3.68 -1.82 31.48
C ARG A 826 5.03 -1.66 30.78
N PHE A 827 5.36 -0.45 30.32
CA PHE A 827 6.49 -0.25 29.42
C PHE A 827 7.77 0.07 30.21
N PRO A 828 8.84 -0.71 30.06
CA PRO A 828 10.12 -0.40 30.68
C PRO A 828 10.82 0.76 30.00
N THR A 829 11.35 1.67 30.81
CA THR A 829 12.27 2.72 30.40
C THR A 829 13.50 2.64 31.28
N PHE A 830 14.68 2.86 30.72
CA PHE A 830 15.91 2.85 31.50
C PHE A 830 16.90 3.84 30.91
N CYS A 831 17.72 4.42 31.79
CA CYS A 831 18.82 5.26 31.34
C CYS A 831 20.00 4.37 30.95
N VAL A 832 20.58 4.60 29.77
CA VAL A 832 21.74 3.84 29.30
C VAL A 832 23.00 4.15 30.12
N ALA A 833 23.08 5.34 30.73
CA ALA A 833 24.23 5.75 31.53
C ALA A 833 24.24 5.18 32.95
N CYS A 834 23.09 5.18 33.65
CA CYS A 834 23.02 4.68 35.03
C CYS A 834 22.35 3.31 35.17
N GLY A 835 21.71 2.79 34.12
CA GLY A 835 21.06 1.48 34.13
C GLY A 835 19.78 1.39 34.99
N HIS A 836 19.38 2.47 35.67
CA HIS A 836 18.17 2.48 36.48
C HIS A 836 16.91 2.40 35.63
N VAL A 837 15.96 1.57 36.06
CA VAL A 837 14.75 1.23 35.32
C VAL A 837 13.53 1.92 35.95
N LEU A 838 12.64 2.43 35.10
CA LEU A 838 11.36 3.04 35.45
C LEU A 838 10.24 2.50 34.57
N HIS A 839 9.00 2.54 35.06
CA HIS A 839 7.83 2.50 34.18
C HIS A 839 7.76 3.80 33.37
N LEU A 840 7.32 3.73 32.11
CA LEU A 840 7.25 4.89 31.23
C LEU A 840 6.34 6.02 31.79
N ASP A 841 5.26 5.69 32.49
CA ASP A 841 4.39 6.68 33.14
C ASP A 841 5.11 7.40 34.30
N HIS A 842 5.78 6.66 35.19
CA HIS A 842 6.57 7.25 36.27
C HIS A 842 7.78 8.04 35.77
N ALA A 843 8.42 7.59 34.70
CA ALA A 843 9.48 8.34 34.04
C ALA A 843 8.94 9.67 33.52
N ARG A 844 7.80 9.68 32.81
CA ARG A 844 7.17 10.91 32.32
C ARG A 844 6.80 11.85 33.46
N GLU A 845 6.24 11.34 34.55
CA GLU A 845 5.82 12.15 35.70
C GLU A 845 7.02 12.76 36.46
N TRP A 846 8.06 11.96 36.70
CA TRP A 846 9.27 12.43 37.38
C TRP A 846 10.02 13.46 36.55
N PHE A 847 10.28 13.14 35.27
CA PHE A 847 11.09 13.95 34.37
C PHE A 847 10.38 15.17 33.80
N ALA A 848 9.06 15.28 33.98
CA ALA A 848 8.34 16.53 33.75
C ALA A 848 8.80 17.66 34.69
N ARG A 849 9.34 17.32 35.86
CA ARG A 849 9.76 18.28 36.90
C ARG A 849 11.25 18.22 37.23
N HIS A 850 11.92 17.12 36.91
CA HIS A 850 13.31 16.87 37.31
C HIS A 850 14.18 16.49 36.10
N ARG A 851 15.47 16.82 36.15
CA ARG A 851 16.46 16.39 35.14
C ARG A 851 17.35 15.24 35.63
N GLU A 852 17.36 14.99 36.93
CA GLU A 852 18.19 14.00 37.61
C GLU A 852 17.47 12.67 37.87
N CYS A 853 18.25 11.61 38.05
CA CYS A 853 17.76 10.28 38.36
C CYS A 853 17.01 10.27 39.72
N PRO A 854 15.86 9.59 39.83
CA PRO A 854 15.12 9.48 41.09
C PRO A 854 15.81 8.69 42.21
N VAL A 855 17.02 8.16 41.97
CA VAL A 855 17.74 7.35 42.95
C VAL A 855 18.61 8.31 43.78
N PRO A 856 18.45 8.36 45.13
CA PRO A 856 19.08 9.37 45.98
C PRO A 856 20.60 9.51 45.89
N GLU A 857 21.31 8.43 45.51
CA GLU A 857 22.77 8.42 45.37
C GLU A 857 23.25 8.53 43.90
N CYS A 858 22.32 8.56 42.94
CA CYS A 858 22.63 8.63 41.52
C CYS A 858 22.51 10.07 41.01
N ARG A 859 23.65 10.70 40.70
CA ARG A 859 23.69 12.06 40.13
C ARG A 859 23.57 12.11 38.61
N CYS A 860 23.08 11.03 37.99
CA CYS A 860 22.95 10.96 36.54
C CYS A 860 21.83 11.88 36.03
N LEU A 861 22.14 12.75 35.08
CA LEU A 861 21.16 13.59 34.39
C LEU A 861 20.41 12.78 33.33
N CYS A 862 19.52 11.90 33.78
CA CYS A 862 18.82 10.96 32.90
C CYS A 862 17.89 11.63 31.87
N ASN A 863 17.55 12.90 32.08
CA ASN A 863 16.73 13.70 31.18
C ASN A 863 17.47 14.95 30.67
N SER A 864 18.81 14.90 30.57
CA SER A 864 19.55 15.93 29.85
C SER A 864 19.30 15.80 28.35
N ARG A 865 18.80 16.87 27.74
CA ARG A 865 18.69 16.97 26.28
C ARG A 865 20.10 17.11 25.73
N ILE A 866 20.54 16.14 24.93
CA ILE A 866 21.89 16.18 24.31
C ILE A 866 21.99 17.34 23.31
N ASN A 867 20.87 17.81 22.77
CA ASN A 867 20.75 19.02 21.95
C ASN A 867 19.59 19.88 22.49
N GLU A 868 19.87 21.05 23.07
CA GLU A 868 18.84 21.96 23.58
C GLU A 868 18.00 22.62 22.46
N GLU A 869 18.52 22.63 21.23
CA GLU A 869 17.87 23.18 20.03
C GLU A 869 16.77 22.28 19.44
N LEU A 870 16.68 21.02 19.88
CA LEU A 870 15.63 20.10 19.43
C LEU A 870 14.46 20.15 20.42
N GLU A 871 13.36 20.78 20.01
CA GLU A 871 12.07 20.65 20.69
C GLU A 871 11.55 19.21 20.55
N TYR A 872 11.69 18.44 21.63
CA TYR A 872 11.06 17.14 21.80
C TYR A 872 9.66 17.37 22.42
N ALA A 873 8.61 17.17 21.62
CA ALA A 873 7.21 17.31 22.01
C ALA A 873 6.70 16.15 22.89
#